data_AF-A0A6B1CKR6-F1
#
_entry.id   AF-A0A6B1CKR6-F1
#
_cell.length_a   1.000
_cell.length_b   1.000
_cell.length_c   1.000
_cell.angle_alpha   90.00
_cell.angle_beta   90.00
_cell.angle_gamma   90.00
#
_symmetry.space_group_name_H-M   'P 1'
#
loop_
_entity.id
_entity.type
_entity.pdbx_description
1 polymer ?
#
loop_
_entity_poly.entity_id
_entity_poly.type
_entity_poly.pdbx_seq_one_letter_code
_entity_poly.pdbx_strand_id
1 'polypeptide(L)'
;MNYSSGIGVLQPRREEAILWAILIAALGVRLAYLYQAVDTPLFDVLLIDSEFYDRRARDIVAGDWLGDRPFFMNPFYSYFLAAIYALLGAEYWWVGLVQVVLGTGSCYLIYALGRKLWHAQIGLLAAGMAAIYQPYVFYDGALLTAAPITFLNLAALYCLTHAQGGARWLWGAGLLLGLSATARPMVLLFVAVVAGWFVAQWGRRGWRQWGLVAVGCGLVIGAVACRNYLVGGEWLLTTSSAGMNFYVGNHPEANGIYAQVDFLPSAEPDLEREAFIREAEARTGRELTPAQASRYWLVAGLRFAVENPLAYLALQGRKLYMFWNGVEAQNNLSLYLARDFVSLLNWCVLGWGIVAPLAVAGWATSRRSSLLDLYLASYLAACLLFFTSSEYRLPVVPVILLYAACWLANAAAWATGGAHRRLLGSCLLVALVALPINYRDAGAERLTRKRVDYYNFGALYQRRGDWAAAESMFREALRIDPSFAPAASGLTAVLEQQEGGDSDIRRGLELFGAGEYETAIAVFSRAQPSPGLHNNLGLCYYRLGQWAEAAAHFHKALALDASYVRAHFNLGLVYAKQGDDQAAADAFAQALELDPDHTQAHYRRGEVLLRLGRPREAEAHWAFLRARNPSDARLQAKIDSMTQANP
;
A
#
# COMPACT_ATOMS: atom_id res chain seq x y z
N MET A 1 37.02 -21.90 -14.50
CA MET A 1 37.94 -21.45 -13.44
C MET A 1 37.33 -21.86 -12.10
N ASN A 2 37.99 -22.80 -11.40
CA ASN A 2 37.52 -23.38 -10.14
C ASN A 2 37.59 -22.37 -9.00
N TYR A 3 36.44 -21.83 -8.58
CA TYR A 3 36.27 -21.14 -7.30
C TYR A 3 35.63 -22.11 -6.30
N SER A 4 36.43 -22.95 -5.66
CA SER A 4 35.94 -23.80 -4.57
C SER A 4 36.96 -24.05 -3.44
N SER A 5 38.13 -23.41 -3.44
CA SER A 5 39.22 -23.78 -2.52
C SER A 5 39.47 -22.79 -1.37
N GLY A 6 38.65 -21.75 -1.19
CA GLY A 6 38.91 -20.71 -0.16
C GLY A 6 37.86 -20.58 0.95
N ILE A 7 36.70 -21.23 0.81
CA ILE A 7 35.59 -21.08 1.75
C ILE A 7 35.49 -22.36 2.58
N GLY A 8 35.86 -22.28 3.86
CA GLY A 8 35.85 -23.43 4.78
C GLY A 8 34.47 -24.08 4.83
N VAL A 9 34.40 -25.38 4.57
CA VAL A 9 33.19 -26.19 4.72
C VAL A 9 32.78 -26.14 6.19
N LEU A 10 31.60 -25.58 6.48
CA LEU A 10 31.06 -25.56 7.84
C LEU A 10 30.84 -27.01 8.30
N GLN A 11 31.25 -27.31 9.54
CA GLN A 11 30.91 -28.59 10.15
C GLN A 11 29.38 -28.74 10.21
N PRO A 12 28.81 -29.90 9.84
CA PRO A 12 27.36 -30.07 9.75
C PRO A 12 26.59 -29.63 11.00
N ARG A 13 27.10 -29.96 12.20
CA ARG A 13 26.51 -29.54 13.48
C ARG A 13 26.48 -28.02 13.66
N ARG A 14 27.52 -27.31 13.23
CA ARG A 14 27.57 -25.85 13.31
C ARG A 14 26.61 -25.21 12.33
N GLU A 15 26.52 -25.76 11.13
CA GLU A 15 25.56 -25.31 10.12
C GLU A 15 24.11 -25.44 10.60
N GLU A 16 23.75 -26.62 11.13
CA GLU A 16 22.41 -26.86 11.68
C GLU A 16 22.10 -25.91 12.83
N ALA A 17 23.06 -25.69 13.75
CA ALA A 17 22.88 -24.74 14.84
C ALA A 17 22.63 -23.30 14.36
N ILE A 18 23.38 -22.83 13.36
CA ILE A 18 23.19 -21.49 12.77
C ILE A 18 21.83 -21.41 12.07
N LEU A 19 21.44 -22.44 11.32
CA LEU A 19 20.14 -22.49 10.67
C LEU A 19 19.00 -22.38 11.70
N TRP A 20 19.04 -23.19 12.77
CA TRP A 20 18.03 -23.12 13.83
C TRP A 20 17.99 -21.77 14.50
N ALA A 21 19.14 -21.15 14.77
CA ALA A 21 19.19 -19.79 15.31
C ALA A 21 18.51 -18.78 14.37
N ILE A 22 18.75 -18.86 13.06
CA ILE A 22 18.09 -18.01 12.06
C ILE A 22 16.58 -18.26 12.04
N LEU A 23 16.13 -19.51 12.06
CA LEU A 23 14.70 -19.84 12.01
C LEU A 23 13.95 -19.42 13.28
N ILE A 24 14.57 -19.59 14.46
CA ILE A 24 14.02 -19.12 15.74
C ILE A 24 13.93 -17.59 15.74
N ALA A 25 14.98 -16.89 15.28
CA ALA A 25 14.96 -15.44 15.16
C ALA A 25 13.90 -14.96 14.15
N ALA A 26 13.79 -15.62 13.00
CA ALA A 26 12.79 -15.32 11.96
C ALA A 26 11.37 -15.47 12.49
N LEU A 27 11.11 -16.54 13.26
CA LEU A 27 9.84 -16.78 13.94
C LEU A 27 9.57 -15.71 15.01
N GLY A 28 10.56 -15.40 15.85
CA GLY A 28 10.44 -14.39 16.89
C GLY A 28 10.12 -12.99 16.34
N VAL A 29 10.81 -12.57 15.28
CA VAL A 29 10.54 -11.28 14.60
C VAL A 29 9.11 -11.24 14.05
N ARG A 30 8.63 -12.32 13.42
CA ARG A 30 7.28 -12.40 12.85
C ARG A 30 6.19 -12.44 13.92
N LEU A 31 6.39 -13.18 15.00
CA LEU A 31 5.46 -13.20 16.14
C LEU A 31 5.42 -11.83 16.84
N ALA A 32 6.57 -11.16 16.98
CA ALA A 32 6.63 -9.81 17.53
C ALA A 32 5.93 -8.79 16.63
N TYR A 33 6.06 -8.91 15.30
CA TYR A 33 5.30 -8.12 14.34
C TYR A 33 3.80 -8.32 14.54
N LEU A 34 3.36 -9.59 14.54
CA LEU A 34 1.96 -9.96 14.68
C LEU A 34 1.39 -9.40 15.99
N TYR A 35 2.10 -9.57 17.11
CA TYR A 35 1.71 -9.03 18.41
C TYR A 35 1.55 -7.51 18.41
N GLN A 36 2.47 -6.76 17.80
CA GLN A 36 2.35 -5.30 17.69
C GLN A 36 1.23 -4.86 16.75
N ALA A 37 0.89 -5.67 15.75
CA ALA A 37 -0.07 -5.30 14.72
C ALA A 37 -1.53 -5.49 15.17
N VAL A 38 -1.83 -6.44 16.09
CA VAL A 38 -3.20 -6.85 16.46
C VAL A 38 -4.10 -5.69 16.88
N ASP A 39 -3.60 -4.76 17.69
CA ASP A 39 -4.39 -3.65 18.23
C ASP A 39 -4.30 -2.38 17.37
N THR A 40 -4.04 -2.54 16.06
CA THR A 40 -3.82 -1.42 15.13
C THR A 40 -4.80 -1.47 13.96
N PRO A 41 -4.99 -0.35 13.23
CA PRO A 41 -5.85 -0.34 12.05
C PRO A 41 -5.48 -1.40 11.01
N LEU A 42 -4.21 -1.84 10.97
CA LEU A 42 -3.73 -2.87 10.05
C LEU A 42 -4.39 -4.25 10.28
N PHE A 43 -4.88 -4.52 11.50
CA PHE A 43 -5.56 -5.76 11.87
C PHE A 43 -7.07 -5.58 12.04
N ASP A 44 -7.49 -4.45 12.60
CA ASP A 44 -8.89 -4.17 12.93
C ASP A 44 -9.74 -3.92 11.67
N VAL A 45 -9.17 -3.24 10.66
CA VAL A 45 -9.90 -2.85 9.45
C VAL A 45 -9.31 -3.53 8.22
N LEU A 46 -10.10 -4.40 7.59
CA LEU A 46 -9.75 -5.03 6.33
C LEU A 46 -9.99 -4.06 5.16
N LEU A 47 -9.04 -4.00 4.24
CA LEU A 47 -9.02 -3.13 3.07
C LEU A 47 -9.10 -3.95 1.79
N ILE A 48 -9.93 -3.52 0.83
CA ILE A 48 -9.91 -3.93 -0.58
C ILE A 48 -9.85 -5.47 -0.72
N ASP A 49 -8.70 -6.02 -1.09
CA ASP A 49 -8.52 -7.46 -1.32
C ASP A 49 -8.74 -8.25 -0.03
N SER A 50 -8.24 -7.76 1.11
CA SER A 50 -8.33 -8.46 2.39
C SER A 50 -9.79 -8.65 2.82
N GLU A 51 -10.62 -7.60 2.65
CA GLU A 51 -12.04 -7.66 2.96
C GLU A 51 -12.77 -8.65 2.04
N PHE A 52 -12.48 -8.60 0.74
CA PHE A 52 -13.05 -9.52 -0.23
C PHE A 52 -12.72 -10.98 0.11
N TYR A 53 -11.45 -11.27 0.42
CA TYR A 53 -11.01 -12.62 0.73
C TYR A 53 -11.62 -13.16 2.03
N ASP A 54 -11.69 -12.34 3.08
CA ASP A 54 -12.35 -12.71 4.35
C ASP A 54 -13.84 -13.00 4.14
N ARG A 55 -14.57 -12.10 3.45
CA ARG A 55 -15.99 -12.28 3.11
C ARG A 55 -16.22 -13.61 2.37
N ARG A 56 -15.47 -13.86 1.29
CA ARG A 56 -15.58 -15.11 0.53
C ARG A 56 -15.19 -16.35 1.33
N ALA A 57 -14.20 -16.26 2.22
CA ALA A 57 -13.83 -17.37 3.08
C ALA A 57 -14.96 -17.77 4.03
N ARG A 58 -15.65 -16.77 4.62
CA ARG A 58 -16.83 -16.99 5.48
C ARG A 58 -17.98 -17.62 4.69
N ASP A 59 -18.25 -17.15 3.48
CA ASP A 59 -19.28 -17.73 2.60
C ASP A 59 -18.99 -19.21 2.29
N ILE A 60 -17.73 -19.55 2.00
CA ILE A 60 -17.31 -20.93 1.72
C ILE A 60 -17.56 -21.82 2.95
N VAL A 61 -17.20 -21.35 4.15
CA VAL A 61 -17.43 -22.09 5.42
C VAL A 61 -18.94 -22.23 5.70
N ALA A 62 -19.75 -21.24 5.34
CA ALA A 62 -21.20 -21.27 5.47
C ALA A 62 -21.90 -22.20 4.45
N GLY A 63 -21.16 -22.78 3.50
CA GLY A 63 -21.66 -23.75 2.53
C GLY A 63 -21.71 -23.25 1.09
N ASP A 64 -21.44 -21.97 0.83
CA ASP A 64 -21.30 -21.42 -0.52
C ASP A 64 -19.89 -21.62 -1.08
N TRP A 65 -19.46 -22.89 -1.15
CA TRP A 65 -18.13 -23.25 -1.66
C TRP A 65 -18.04 -23.14 -3.19
N LEU A 66 -19.18 -23.16 -3.88
CA LEU A 66 -19.27 -23.07 -5.34
C LEU A 66 -19.40 -21.64 -5.84
N GLY A 67 -20.12 -20.74 -5.17
CA GLY A 67 -20.43 -19.39 -5.65
C GLY A 67 -21.40 -19.36 -6.84
N ASP A 68 -21.83 -18.15 -7.23
CA ASP A 68 -22.85 -17.89 -8.25
C ASP A 68 -22.31 -17.35 -9.58
N ARG A 69 -21.05 -16.90 -9.61
CA ARG A 69 -20.41 -16.28 -10.79
C ARG A 69 -18.99 -16.81 -11.02
N PRO A 70 -18.45 -16.74 -12.25
CA PRO A 70 -17.02 -16.96 -12.50
C PRO A 70 -16.13 -16.12 -11.61
N PHE A 71 -14.95 -16.65 -11.29
CA PHE A 71 -14.00 -15.92 -10.45
C PHE A 71 -13.54 -14.63 -11.12
N PHE A 72 -13.65 -13.53 -10.38
CA PHE A 72 -13.05 -12.24 -10.74
C PHE A 72 -11.69 -12.08 -10.06
N MET A 73 -11.65 -12.31 -8.75
CA MET A 73 -10.43 -12.45 -7.96
C MET A 73 -9.90 -13.87 -8.00
N ASN A 74 -8.58 -14.03 -7.79
CA ASN A 74 -7.93 -15.34 -7.82
C ASN A 74 -8.39 -16.20 -6.63
N PRO A 75 -8.88 -17.43 -6.85
CA PRO A 75 -9.62 -18.18 -5.85
C PRO A 75 -8.76 -18.72 -4.69
N PHE A 76 -7.47 -18.98 -4.91
CA PHE A 76 -6.62 -19.71 -3.95
C PHE A 76 -6.76 -19.19 -2.51
N TYR A 77 -6.70 -17.87 -2.33
CA TYR A 77 -6.60 -17.30 -0.99
C TYR A 77 -7.94 -17.34 -0.24
N SER A 78 -9.08 -17.16 -0.91
CA SER A 78 -10.41 -17.38 -0.30
C SER A 78 -10.54 -18.81 0.24
N TYR A 79 -10.13 -19.83 -0.54
CA TYR A 79 -10.18 -21.22 -0.09
C TYR A 79 -9.13 -21.54 0.98
N PHE A 80 -7.94 -20.93 0.90
CA PHE A 80 -6.91 -21.05 1.93
C PHE A 80 -7.40 -20.51 3.28
N LEU A 81 -8.01 -19.31 3.29
CA LEU A 81 -8.62 -18.74 4.48
C LEU A 81 -9.80 -19.59 4.97
N ALA A 82 -10.67 -20.06 4.07
CA ALA A 82 -11.78 -20.93 4.45
C ALA A 82 -11.32 -22.22 5.15
N ALA A 83 -10.22 -22.81 4.68
CA ALA A 83 -9.63 -23.98 5.34
C ALA A 83 -9.12 -23.67 6.76
N ILE A 84 -8.52 -22.50 6.97
CA ILE A 84 -8.11 -22.03 8.30
C ILE A 84 -9.34 -21.80 9.18
N TYR A 85 -10.36 -21.11 8.66
CA TYR A 85 -11.58 -20.78 9.39
C TYR A 85 -12.36 -22.03 9.80
N ALA A 86 -12.43 -23.04 8.93
CA ALA A 86 -13.08 -24.31 9.22
C ALA A 86 -12.37 -25.13 10.31
N LEU A 87 -11.04 -25.00 10.44
CA LEU A 87 -10.23 -25.79 11.37
C LEU A 87 -9.96 -25.09 12.71
N LEU A 88 -9.77 -23.77 12.69
CA LEU A 88 -9.27 -22.98 13.82
C LEU A 88 -10.22 -21.85 14.25
N GLY A 89 -11.19 -21.48 13.40
CA GLY A 89 -12.11 -20.37 13.63
C GLY A 89 -11.84 -19.14 12.77
N ALA A 90 -12.84 -18.28 12.59
CA ALA A 90 -12.84 -17.13 11.68
C ALA A 90 -12.21 -15.86 12.26
N GLU A 91 -11.06 -16.03 12.93
CA GLU A 91 -10.29 -14.96 13.57
C GLU A 91 -8.99 -14.70 12.82
N TYR A 92 -8.69 -13.42 12.57
CA TYR A 92 -7.49 -13.03 11.82
C TYR A 92 -6.20 -13.48 12.51
N TRP A 93 -6.18 -13.55 13.85
CA TRP A 93 -5.03 -14.07 14.59
C TRP A 93 -4.55 -15.45 14.10
N TRP A 94 -5.48 -16.37 13.77
CA TRP A 94 -5.12 -17.70 13.28
C TRP A 94 -4.49 -17.66 11.89
N VAL A 95 -5.00 -16.82 11.01
CA VAL A 95 -4.43 -16.60 9.67
C VAL A 95 -3.02 -16.03 9.81
N GLY A 96 -2.85 -15.03 10.66
CA GLY A 96 -1.55 -14.46 10.99
C GLY A 96 -0.56 -15.54 11.45
N LEU A 97 -0.95 -16.40 12.39
CA LEU A 97 -0.08 -17.46 12.89
C LEU A 97 0.32 -18.47 11.79
N VAL A 98 -0.62 -18.90 10.95
CA VAL A 98 -0.31 -19.80 9.82
C VAL A 98 0.66 -19.13 8.86
N GLN A 99 0.46 -17.87 8.52
CA GLN A 99 1.36 -17.16 7.62
C GLN A 99 2.74 -16.90 8.22
N VAL A 100 2.83 -16.64 9.52
CA VAL A 100 4.11 -16.57 10.24
C VAL A 100 4.89 -17.89 10.08
N VAL A 101 4.21 -19.03 10.21
CA VAL A 101 4.83 -20.36 9.98
C VAL A 101 5.28 -20.52 8.52
N LEU A 102 4.47 -20.10 7.54
CA LEU A 102 4.83 -20.15 6.12
C LEU A 102 6.01 -19.21 5.79
N GLY A 103 6.06 -18.03 6.40
CA GLY A 103 7.16 -17.06 6.28
C GLY A 103 8.47 -17.63 6.82
N THR A 104 8.45 -18.22 8.02
CA THR A 104 9.62 -18.92 8.59
C THR A 104 10.01 -20.14 7.75
N GLY A 105 9.04 -20.90 7.24
CA GLY A 105 9.27 -21.99 6.29
C GLY A 105 9.92 -21.52 4.98
N SER A 106 9.59 -20.31 4.52
CA SER A 106 10.22 -19.68 3.35
C SER A 106 11.69 -19.38 3.60
N CYS A 107 12.07 -18.93 4.81
CA CYS A 107 13.49 -18.79 5.18
C CYS A 107 14.25 -20.13 5.10
N TYR A 108 13.64 -21.23 5.55
CA TYR A 108 14.23 -22.56 5.41
C TYR A 108 14.40 -22.98 3.95
N LEU A 109 13.38 -22.78 3.11
CA LEU A 109 13.45 -23.12 1.69
C LEU A 109 14.49 -22.29 0.94
N ILE A 110 14.67 -21.01 1.29
CA ILE A 110 15.75 -20.15 0.77
C ILE A 110 17.12 -20.74 1.13
N TYR A 111 17.30 -21.13 2.40
CA TYR A 111 18.52 -21.83 2.82
C TYR A 111 18.74 -23.11 2.01
N ALA A 112 17.71 -23.95 1.88
CA ALA A 112 17.80 -25.25 1.21
C ALA A 112 18.15 -25.10 -0.28
N LEU A 113 17.57 -24.10 -0.96
CA LEU A 113 17.91 -23.75 -2.34
C LEU A 113 19.35 -23.25 -2.45
N GLY A 114 19.79 -22.33 -1.58
CA GLY A 114 21.15 -21.80 -1.59
C GLY A 114 22.20 -22.87 -1.33
N ARG A 115 21.94 -23.77 -0.37
CA ARG A 115 22.78 -24.95 -0.08
C ARG A 115 22.88 -25.89 -1.27
N LYS A 116 21.78 -26.14 -1.97
CA LYS A 116 21.72 -27.05 -3.13
C LYS A 116 22.41 -26.48 -4.36
N LEU A 117 22.23 -25.20 -4.63
CA LEU A 117 22.72 -24.55 -5.84
C LEU A 117 24.16 -24.04 -5.69
N TRP A 118 24.58 -23.62 -4.51
CA TRP A 118 25.96 -23.18 -4.28
C TRP A 118 26.58 -23.95 -3.13
N HIS A 119 26.39 -23.49 -1.90
CA HIS A 119 26.86 -24.14 -0.69
C HIS A 119 26.13 -23.57 0.55
N ALA A 120 26.31 -24.25 1.69
CA ALA A 120 25.67 -23.93 2.97
C ALA A 120 25.66 -22.44 3.34
N GLN A 121 26.82 -21.79 3.26
CA GLN A 121 26.95 -20.38 3.65
C GLN A 121 26.08 -19.43 2.83
N ILE A 122 25.91 -19.66 1.51
CA ILE A 122 25.00 -18.85 0.68
C ILE A 122 23.56 -19.01 1.18
N GLY A 123 23.17 -20.25 1.46
CA GLY A 123 21.86 -20.56 2.03
C GLY A 123 21.63 -19.86 3.37
N LEU A 124 22.60 -19.94 4.29
CA LEU A 124 22.51 -19.32 5.62
C LEU A 124 22.44 -17.79 5.53
N LEU A 125 23.28 -17.16 4.71
CA LEU A 125 23.25 -15.70 4.48
C LEU A 125 21.92 -15.26 3.88
N ALA A 126 21.42 -15.96 2.86
CA ALA A 126 20.16 -15.63 2.22
C ALA A 126 18.96 -15.80 3.17
N ALA A 127 18.94 -16.88 3.96
CA ALA A 127 17.91 -17.10 4.98
C ALA A 127 17.96 -16.05 6.09
N GLY A 128 19.16 -15.68 6.56
CA GLY A 128 19.35 -14.61 7.54
C GLY A 128 18.87 -13.26 7.03
N MET A 129 19.16 -12.92 5.77
CA MET A 129 18.61 -11.72 5.12
C MET A 129 17.09 -11.80 5.01
N ALA A 130 16.53 -12.93 4.60
CA ALA A 130 15.07 -13.13 4.51
C ALA A 130 14.36 -13.02 5.86
N ALA A 131 15.02 -13.41 6.96
CA ALA A 131 14.48 -13.33 8.31
C ALA A 131 14.17 -11.89 8.73
N ILE A 132 14.97 -10.92 8.27
CA ILE A 132 14.86 -9.48 8.59
C ILE A 132 14.49 -8.61 7.38
N TYR A 133 14.15 -9.23 6.24
CA TYR A 133 13.75 -8.51 5.04
C TYR A 133 12.39 -7.86 5.27
N GLN A 134 12.36 -6.53 5.23
CA GLN A 134 11.26 -5.76 5.76
C GLN A 134 9.92 -6.03 5.06
N PRO A 135 9.83 -6.10 3.71
CA PRO A 135 8.58 -6.49 3.06
C PRO A 135 8.10 -7.90 3.45
N TYR A 136 8.98 -8.86 3.71
CA TYR A 136 8.55 -10.19 4.17
C TYR A 136 7.91 -10.10 5.55
N VAL A 137 8.57 -9.44 6.51
CA VAL A 137 8.01 -9.30 7.86
C VAL A 137 6.62 -8.64 7.83
N PHE A 138 6.45 -7.62 6.98
CA PHE A 138 5.17 -6.95 6.77
C PHE A 138 4.11 -7.85 6.12
N TYR A 139 4.41 -8.45 4.97
CA TYR A 139 3.42 -9.24 4.23
C TYR A 139 3.13 -10.60 4.86
N ASP A 140 4.02 -11.15 5.68
CA ASP A 140 3.78 -12.37 6.46
C ASP A 140 2.67 -12.16 7.50
N GLY A 141 2.50 -10.93 7.99
CA GLY A 141 1.41 -10.59 8.91
C GLY A 141 0.17 -9.98 8.26
N ALA A 142 0.20 -9.62 6.98
CA ALA A 142 -0.94 -9.05 6.24
C ALA A 142 -1.89 -10.15 5.71
N LEU A 143 -3.21 -9.95 5.75
CA LEU A 143 -4.23 -10.85 5.19
C LEU A 143 -4.23 -10.81 3.65
N LEU A 144 -3.12 -11.18 3.03
CA LEU A 144 -2.90 -11.13 1.60
C LEU A 144 -2.21 -12.39 1.09
N THR A 145 -2.31 -12.60 -0.22
CA THR A 145 -1.75 -13.77 -0.93
C THR A 145 -0.23 -13.88 -0.90
N ALA A 146 0.48 -12.83 -0.49
CA ALA A 146 1.92 -12.67 -0.64
C ALA A 146 2.76 -13.78 0.03
N ALA A 147 2.50 -14.08 1.31
CA ALA A 147 3.27 -15.07 2.06
C ALA A 147 3.04 -16.51 1.55
N PRO A 148 1.78 -16.99 1.36
CA PRO A 148 1.54 -18.30 0.78
C PRO A 148 2.15 -18.49 -0.62
N ILE A 149 2.06 -17.50 -1.50
CA ILE A 149 2.60 -17.60 -2.86
C ILE A 149 4.13 -17.71 -2.83
N THR A 150 4.78 -16.91 -1.99
CA THR A 150 6.24 -16.94 -1.83
C THR A 150 6.69 -18.33 -1.39
N PHE A 151 5.98 -18.92 -0.41
CA PHE A 151 6.24 -20.29 0.05
C PHE A 151 6.01 -21.35 -1.05
N LEU A 152 4.87 -21.31 -1.74
CA LEU A 152 4.52 -22.25 -2.81
C LEU A 152 5.55 -22.22 -3.95
N ASN A 153 5.97 -21.03 -4.38
CA ASN A 153 6.96 -20.86 -5.44
C ASN A 153 8.34 -21.35 -5.00
N LEU A 154 8.75 -21.06 -3.77
CA LEU A 154 10.00 -21.57 -3.20
C LEU A 154 10.02 -23.09 -3.14
N ALA A 155 8.92 -23.70 -2.68
CA ALA A 155 8.77 -25.15 -2.63
C ALA A 155 8.80 -25.76 -4.04
N ALA A 156 8.13 -25.13 -5.02
CA ALA A 156 8.16 -25.56 -6.41
C ALA A 156 9.58 -25.49 -7.01
N LEU A 157 10.29 -24.38 -6.82
CA LEU A 157 11.68 -24.23 -7.27
C LEU A 157 12.58 -25.29 -6.61
N TYR A 158 12.39 -25.55 -5.31
CA TYR A 158 13.12 -26.60 -4.61
C TYR A 158 12.85 -27.98 -5.22
N CYS A 159 11.58 -28.32 -5.51
CA CYS A 159 11.22 -29.55 -6.21
C CYS A 159 11.87 -29.64 -7.60
N LEU A 160 11.91 -28.54 -8.37
CA LEU A 160 12.55 -28.49 -9.69
C LEU A 160 14.07 -28.73 -9.63
N THR A 161 14.75 -28.25 -8.58
CA THR A 161 16.17 -28.60 -8.35
C THR A 161 16.40 -30.07 -8.03
N HIS A 162 15.34 -30.81 -7.67
CA HIS A 162 15.34 -32.24 -7.39
C HIS A 162 14.67 -33.07 -8.50
N ALA A 163 14.41 -32.48 -9.67
CA ALA A 163 13.78 -33.15 -10.82
C ALA A 163 14.44 -34.49 -11.21
N GLN A 164 15.76 -34.64 -11.02
CA GLN A 164 16.47 -35.90 -11.27
C GLN A 164 16.10 -37.03 -10.30
N GLY A 165 15.55 -36.71 -9.13
CA GLY A 165 15.17 -37.66 -8.08
C GLY A 165 13.83 -38.37 -8.31
N GLY A 166 13.27 -38.29 -9.51
CA GLY A 166 12.08 -39.03 -9.94
C GLY A 166 10.81 -38.18 -10.11
N ALA A 167 9.76 -38.83 -10.66
CA ALA A 167 8.51 -38.17 -11.05
C ALA A 167 7.79 -37.44 -9.91
N ARG A 168 7.95 -37.89 -8.66
CA ARG A 168 7.34 -37.25 -7.48
C ARG A 168 7.71 -35.77 -7.35
N TRP A 169 8.94 -35.39 -7.69
CA TRP A 169 9.40 -34.00 -7.61
C TRP A 169 8.81 -33.16 -8.73
N LEU A 170 8.59 -33.75 -9.90
CA LEU A 170 7.97 -33.07 -11.04
C LEU A 170 6.49 -32.85 -10.81
N TRP A 171 5.78 -33.87 -10.30
CA TRP A 171 4.40 -33.74 -9.84
C TRP A 171 4.26 -32.71 -8.73
N GLY A 172 5.13 -32.77 -7.71
CA GLY A 172 5.17 -31.80 -6.63
C GLY A 172 5.36 -30.38 -7.14
N ALA A 173 6.33 -30.16 -8.04
CA ALA A 173 6.54 -28.86 -8.68
C ALA A 173 5.31 -28.41 -9.47
N GLY A 174 4.70 -29.30 -10.27
CA GLY A 174 3.50 -29.00 -11.05
C GLY A 174 2.32 -28.57 -10.18
N LEU A 175 2.00 -29.34 -9.14
CA LEU A 175 0.89 -29.06 -8.23
C LEU A 175 1.10 -27.74 -7.47
N LEU A 176 2.32 -27.48 -6.97
CA LEU A 176 2.66 -26.24 -6.27
C LEU A 176 2.58 -25.02 -7.19
N LEU A 177 3.07 -25.13 -8.43
CA LEU A 177 2.95 -24.07 -9.45
C LEU A 177 1.49 -23.86 -9.87
N GLY A 178 0.69 -24.93 -9.93
CA GLY A 178 -0.75 -24.86 -10.19
C GLY A 178 -1.49 -24.10 -9.09
N LEU A 179 -1.25 -24.43 -7.81
CA LEU A 179 -1.81 -23.69 -6.68
C LEU A 179 -1.39 -22.23 -6.70
N SER A 180 -0.10 -21.96 -6.93
CA SER A 180 0.42 -20.61 -7.09
C SER A 180 -0.25 -19.87 -8.25
N ALA A 181 -0.51 -20.54 -9.38
CA ALA A 181 -1.19 -19.94 -10.53
C ALA A 181 -2.65 -19.56 -10.23
N THR A 182 -3.34 -20.34 -9.39
CA THR A 182 -4.69 -20.00 -8.91
C THR A 182 -4.71 -18.89 -7.87
N ALA A 183 -3.54 -18.46 -7.38
CA ALA A 183 -3.37 -17.30 -6.52
C ALA A 183 -2.88 -16.08 -7.30
N ARG A 184 -1.89 -16.28 -8.18
CA ARG A 184 -1.33 -15.30 -9.13
C ARG A 184 -0.92 -15.99 -10.43
N PRO A 185 -1.70 -15.78 -11.52
CA PRO A 185 -1.45 -16.43 -12.82
C PRO A 185 -0.10 -16.08 -13.48
N MET A 186 0.65 -15.10 -13.00
CA MET A 186 1.96 -14.72 -13.53
C MET A 186 2.96 -15.88 -13.61
N VAL A 187 2.86 -16.83 -12.67
CA VAL A 187 3.71 -18.03 -12.66
C VAL A 187 3.50 -18.94 -13.89
N LEU A 188 2.38 -18.80 -14.61
CA LEU A 188 2.12 -19.57 -15.82
C LEU A 188 3.13 -19.26 -16.94
N LEU A 189 3.63 -18.02 -16.99
CA LEU A 189 4.70 -17.67 -17.92
C LEU A 189 5.96 -18.50 -17.61
N PHE A 190 6.30 -18.66 -16.32
CA PHE A 190 7.40 -19.52 -15.90
C PHE A 190 7.17 -20.99 -16.29
N VAL A 191 5.97 -21.54 -16.05
CA VAL A 191 5.60 -22.92 -16.42
C VAL A 191 5.76 -23.16 -17.92
N ALA A 192 5.44 -22.18 -18.76
CA ALA A 192 5.63 -22.27 -20.19
C ALA A 192 7.13 -22.25 -20.57
N VAL A 193 7.90 -21.27 -20.07
CA VAL A 193 9.30 -21.09 -20.50
C VAL A 193 10.25 -22.12 -19.90
N VAL A 194 9.93 -22.70 -18.72
CA VAL A 194 10.76 -23.74 -18.08
C VAL A 194 10.82 -25.03 -18.91
N ALA A 195 9.91 -25.22 -19.87
CA ALA A 195 10.02 -26.28 -20.88
C ALA A 195 11.38 -26.25 -21.60
N GLY A 196 11.85 -25.05 -21.98
CA GLY A 196 13.16 -24.87 -22.62
C GLY A 196 14.31 -25.28 -21.71
N TRP A 197 14.21 -25.01 -20.41
CA TRP A 197 15.19 -25.48 -19.42
C TRP A 197 15.21 -27.01 -19.32
N PHE A 198 14.05 -27.67 -19.30
CA PHE A 198 13.98 -29.13 -19.33
C PHE A 198 14.61 -29.72 -20.59
N VAL A 199 14.33 -29.13 -21.76
CA VAL A 199 14.91 -29.57 -23.03
C VAL A 199 16.42 -29.35 -23.05
N ALA A 200 16.92 -28.23 -22.51
CA ALA A 200 18.34 -27.96 -22.40
C ALA A 200 19.08 -28.97 -21.49
N GLN A 201 18.42 -29.44 -20.43
CA GLN A 201 19.01 -30.36 -19.45
C GLN A 201 18.91 -31.84 -19.87
N TRP A 202 17.83 -32.25 -20.54
CA TRP A 202 17.53 -33.66 -20.85
C TRP A 202 17.27 -33.95 -22.33
N GLY A 203 17.52 -33.00 -23.24
CA GLY A 203 17.24 -33.13 -24.66
C GLY A 203 15.76 -33.40 -24.93
N ARG A 204 15.45 -34.27 -25.91
CA ARG A 204 14.06 -34.66 -26.23
C ARG A 204 13.29 -35.28 -25.07
N ARG A 205 13.97 -35.93 -24.12
CA ARG A 205 13.33 -36.48 -22.91
C ARG A 205 12.84 -35.38 -21.97
N GLY A 206 13.39 -34.16 -22.09
CA GLY A 206 12.96 -32.98 -21.35
C GLY A 206 11.48 -32.67 -21.54
N TRP A 207 10.92 -32.87 -22.74
CA TRP A 207 9.48 -32.69 -22.99
C TRP A 207 8.59 -33.59 -22.14
N ARG A 208 9.02 -34.83 -21.88
CA ARG A 208 8.28 -35.75 -20.99
C ARG A 208 8.32 -35.27 -19.54
N GLN A 209 9.48 -34.81 -19.07
CA GLN A 209 9.64 -34.32 -17.70
C GLN A 209 8.84 -33.03 -17.47
N TRP A 210 8.93 -32.09 -18.42
CA TRP A 210 8.10 -30.90 -18.41
C TRP A 210 6.61 -31.25 -18.51
N GLY A 211 6.24 -32.25 -19.32
CA GLY A 211 4.87 -32.75 -19.41
C GLY A 211 4.28 -33.15 -18.07
N LEU A 212 5.06 -33.79 -17.18
CA LEU A 212 4.60 -34.12 -15.82
C LEU A 212 4.33 -32.86 -14.98
N VAL A 213 5.20 -31.85 -15.07
CA VAL A 213 5.00 -30.56 -14.38
C VAL A 213 3.77 -29.85 -14.94
N ALA A 214 3.63 -29.80 -16.27
CA ALA A 214 2.52 -29.16 -16.96
C ALA A 214 1.18 -29.83 -16.64
N VAL A 215 1.13 -31.17 -16.58
CA VAL A 215 -0.08 -31.91 -16.17
C VAL A 215 -0.40 -31.64 -14.70
N GLY A 216 0.58 -31.69 -13.80
CA GLY A 216 0.34 -31.35 -12.38
C GLY A 216 -0.22 -29.94 -12.20
N CYS A 217 0.34 -28.96 -12.92
CA CYS A 217 -0.16 -27.59 -12.92
C CYS A 217 -1.57 -27.50 -13.52
N GLY A 218 -1.79 -28.16 -14.65
CA GLY A 218 -3.06 -28.21 -15.36
C GLY A 218 -4.18 -28.90 -14.59
N LEU A 219 -3.89 -29.85 -13.69
CA LEU A 219 -4.91 -30.46 -12.83
C LEU A 219 -5.54 -29.45 -11.86
N VAL A 220 -4.69 -28.63 -11.22
CA VAL A 220 -5.16 -27.62 -10.26
C VAL A 220 -5.94 -26.51 -10.97
N ILE A 221 -5.38 -25.99 -12.06
CA ILE A 221 -6.02 -24.94 -12.86
C ILE A 221 -7.28 -25.46 -13.55
N GLY A 222 -7.25 -26.70 -14.03
CA GLY A 222 -8.38 -27.37 -14.66
C GLY A 222 -9.57 -27.48 -13.71
N ALA A 223 -9.35 -27.74 -12.41
CA ALA A 223 -10.43 -27.72 -11.42
C ALA A 223 -11.10 -26.34 -11.33
N VAL A 224 -10.30 -25.26 -11.31
CA VAL A 224 -10.81 -23.87 -11.32
C VAL A 224 -11.55 -23.57 -12.62
N ALA A 225 -11.00 -23.96 -13.76
CA ALA A 225 -11.62 -23.75 -15.07
C ALA A 225 -12.95 -24.49 -15.22
N CYS A 226 -13.00 -25.76 -14.77
CA CYS A 226 -14.23 -26.54 -14.71
C CYS A 226 -15.27 -25.86 -13.82
N ARG A 227 -14.89 -25.37 -12.63
CA ARG A 227 -15.82 -24.62 -11.77
C ARG A 227 -16.34 -23.38 -12.48
N ASN A 228 -15.47 -22.57 -13.09
CA ASN A 228 -15.88 -21.36 -13.81
C ASN A 228 -16.87 -21.66 -14.93
N TYR A 229 -16.66 -22.77 -15.66
CA TYR A 229 -17.57 -23.23 -16.69
C TYR A 229 -18.92 -23.68 -16.11
N LEU A 230 -18.92 -24.46 -15.03
CA LEU A 230 -20.16 -24.93 -14.39
C LEU A 230 -21.01 -23.78 -13.85
N VAL A 231 -20.38 -22.72 -13.35
CA VAL A 231 -21.08 -21.59 -12.73
C VAL A 231 -21.48 -20.52 -13.75
N GLY A 232 -20.61 -20.17 -14.72
CA GLY A 232 -20.87 -19.07 -15.66
C GLY A 232 -20.99 -19.45 -17.12
N GLY A 233 -20.93 -20.74 -17.47
CA GLY A 233 -21.08 -21.23 -18.84
C GLY A 233 -19.89 -20.92 -19.78
N GLU A 234 -18.81 -20.31 -19.28
CA GLU A 234 -17.65 -19.91 -20.06
C GLU A 234 -16.35 -20.55 -19.58
N TRP A 235 -15.50 -20.98 -20.51
CA TRP A 235 -14.18 -21.54 -20.20
C TRP A 235 -13.19 -20.42 -19.84
N LEU A 236 -13.07 -20.15 -18.54
CA LEU A 236 -12.11 -19.20 -17.97
C LEU A 236 -11.05 -19.95 -17.17
N LEU A 237 -9.79 -19.85 -17.59
CA LEU A 237 -8.68 -20.62 -17.03
C LEU A 237 -8.47 -20.38 -15.52
N THR A 238 -8.48 -19.10 -15.12
CA THR A 238 -8.37 -18.70 -13.70
C THR A 238 -9.46 -17.70 -13.34
N THR A 239 -9.48 -16.54 -13.99
CA THR A 239 -10.41 -15.44 -13.69
C THR A 239 -10.89 -14.73 -14.95
N SER A 240 -11.98 -13.95 -14.82
CA SER A 240 -12.45 -13.03 -15.86
C SER A 240 -11.75 -11.66 -15.84
N SER A 241 -10.83 -11.40 -14.90
CA SER A 241 -10.16 -10.10 -14.72
C SER A 241 -8.91 -9.90 -15.57
N ALA A 242 -8.40 -10.94 -16.25
CA ALA A 242 -7.11 -10.91 -16.92
C ALA A 242 -6.97 -9.77 -17.96
N GLY A 243 -7.96 -9.57 -18.82
CA GLY A 243 -7.91 -8.51 -19.82
C GLY A 243 -8.10 -7.11 -19.24
N MET A 244 -8.84 -6.98 -18.13
CA MET A 244 -9.00 -5.72 -17.40
C MET A 244 -7.69 -5.32 -16.73
N ASN A 245 -7.04 -6.25 -16.02
CA ASN A 245 -5.71 -6.05 -15.44
C ASN A 245 -4.65 -5.72 -16.50
N PHE A 246 -4.75 -6.33 -17.69
CA PHE A 246 -3.89 -5.98 -18.82
C PHE A 246 -4.11 -4.53 -19.26
N TYR A 247 -5.37 -4.09 -19.39
CA TYR A 247 -5.68 -2.71 -19.77
C TYR A 247 -5.25 -1.68 -18.72
N VAL A 248 -5.47 -1.96 -17.42
CA VAL A 248 -5.00 -1.10 -16.31
C VAL A 248 -3.50 -0.84 -16.45
N GLY A 249 -2.72 -1.85 -16.78
CA GLY A 249 -1.28 -1.68 -17.02
C GLY A 249 -0.90 -1.09 -18.37
N ASN A 250 -1.81 -1.02 -19.35
CA ASN A 250 -1.49 -0.72 -20.76
C ASN A 250 -2.56 0.16 -21.41
N HIS A 251 -2.70 1.39 -20.93
CA HIS A 251 -3.55 2.43 -21.51
C HIS A 251 -2.81 3.79 -21.51
N PRO A 252 -3.32 4.82 -22.20
CA PRO A 252 -2.61 6.10 -22.36
C PRO A 252 -2.20 6.81 -21.06
N GLU A 253 -2.97 6.64 -19.97
CA GLU A 253 -2.70 7.27 -18.67
C GLU A 253 -1.93 6.36 -17.70
N ALA A 254 -1.60 5.13 -18.12
CA ALA A 254 -0.85 4.20 -17.30
C ALA A 254 0.53 4.77 -16.95
N ASN A 255 0.92 4.64 -15.69
CA ASN A 255 2.16 5.22 -15.14
C ASN A 255 3.18 4.16 -14.69
N GLY A 256 2.93 2.90 -15.02
CA GLY A 256 3.80 1.74 -14.77
C GLY A 256 3.54 0.97 -13.47
N ILE A 257 2.63 1.45 -12.62
CA ILE A 257 2.13 0.75 -11.44
C ILE A 257 0.62 0.52 -11.58
N TYR A 258 -0.01 -0.15 -10.61
CA TYR A 258 -1.47 -0.17 -10.55
C TYR A 258 -1.96 1.25 -10.25
N ALA A 259 -2.91 1.72 -11.06
CA ALA A 259 -3.63 2.96 -10.86
C ALA A 259 -5.05 2.74 -11.36
N GLN A 260 -6.03 3.29 -10.64
CA GLN A 260 -7.41 3.25 -11.09
C GLN A 260 -7.55 4.02 -12.41
N VAL A 261 -8.34 3.47 -13.32
CA VAL A 261 -8.74 4.16 -14.55
C VAL A 261 -9.93 5.08 -14.25
N ASP A 262 -10.07 6.17 -15.00
CA ASP A 262 -10.99 7.28 -14.69
C ASP A 262 -12.47 6.90 -14.48
N PHE A 263 -12.93 5.82 -15.08
CA PHE A 263 -14.32 5.36 -14.93
C PHE A 263 -14.55 4.42 -13.73
N LEU A 264 -13.50 4.08 -12.97
CA LEU A 264 -13.64 3.24 -11.78
C LEU A 264 -14.10 4.08 -10.57
N PRO A 265 -15.28 3.80 -10.00
CA PRO A 265 -15.77 4.52 -8.84
C PRO A 265 -15.12 4.07 -7.52
N SER A 266 -14.48 2.89 -7.50
CA SER A 266 -13.92 2.25 -6.30
C SER A 266 -12.85 1.23 -6.67
N ALA A 267 -11.94 0.94 -5.73
CA ALA A 267 -10.96 -0.15 -5.82
C ALA A 267 -11.55 -1.50 -5.37
N GLU A 268 -12.78 -1.52 -4.86
CA GLU A 268 -13.41 -2.76 -4.39
C GLU A 268 -13.61 -3.73 -5.56
N PRO A 269 -13.16 -5.00 -5.47
CA PRO A 269 -13.15 -5.92 -6.60
C PRO A 269 -14.52 -6.16 -7.26
N ASP A 270 -15.59 -6.23 -6.48
CA ASP A 270 -16.94 -6.45 -7.03
C ASP A 270 -17.44 -5.24 -7.83
N LEU A 271 -17.17 -4.03 -7.35
CA LEU A 271 -17.52 -2.78 -8.04
C LEU A 271 -16.62 -2.53 -9.25
N GLU A 272 -15.33 -2.86 -9.14
CA GLU A 272 -14.37 -2.79 -10.23
C GLU A 272 -14.81 -3.69 -11.40
N ARG A 273 -15.16 -4.94 -11.12
CA ARG A 273 -15.71 -5.88 -12.11
C ARG A 273 -16.88 -5.28 -12.86
N GLU A 274 -17.87 -4.80 -12.12
CA GLU A 274 -19.10 -4.26 -12.72
C GLU A 274 -18.84 -3.01 -13.54
N ALA A 275 -17.98 -2.11 -13.07
CA ALA A 275 -17.61 -0.91 -13.79
C ALA A 275 -16.93 -1.24 -15.13
N PHE A 276 -15.99 -2.18 -15.16
CA PHE A 276 -15.36 -2.62 -16.41
C PHE A 276 -16.34 -3.27 -17.38
N ILE A 277 -17.31 -4.05 -16.89
CA ILE A 277 -18.34 -4.67 -17.74
C ILE A 277 -19.27 -3.58 -18.30
N ARG A 278 -19.87 -2.75 -17.43
CA ARG A 278 -20.78 -1.67 -17.84
C ARG A 278 -20.15 -0.72 -18.84
N GLU A 279 -18.88 -0.35 -18.64
CA GLU A 279 -18.17 0.54 -19.55
C GLU A 279 -17.91 -0.13 -20.92
N ALA A 280 -17.58 -1.43 -20.93
CA ALA A 280 -17.42 -2.17 -22.19
C ALA A 280 -18.75 -2.33 -22.94
N GLU A 281 -19.85 -2.58 -22.22
CA GLU A 281 -21.19 -2.65 -22.79
C GLU A 281 -21.63 -1.31 -23.38
N ALA A 282 -21.42 -0.22 -22.64
CA ALA A 282 -21.73 1.14 -23.10
C ALA A 282 -20.98 1.48 -24.40
N ARG A 283 -19.70 1.11 -24.51
CA ARG A 283 -18.87 1.34 -25.71
C ARG A 283 -19.19 0.43 -26.89
N THR A 284 -19.78 -0.74 -26.64
CA THR A 284 -20.10 -1.72 -27.69
C THR A 284 -21.57 -1.71 -28.10
N GLY A 285 -22.46 -1.12 -27.30
CA GLY A 285 -23.90 -1.05 -27.54
C GLY A 285 -24.61 -2.39 -27.37
N ARG A 286 -24.02 -3.34 -26.63
CA ARG A 286 -24.61 -4.67 -26.35
C ARG A 286 -24.17 -5.19 -24.99
N GLU A 287 -24.96 -6.09 -24.43
CA GLU A 287 -24.60 -6.83 -23.22
C GLU A 287 -23.42 -7.78 -23.48
N LEU A 288 -22.53 -7.90 -22.49
CA LEU A 288 -21.31 -8.69 -22.58
C LEU A 288 -21.20 -9.65 -21.40
N THR A 289 -20.79 -10.87 -21.70
CA THR A 289 -20.39 -11.81 -20.64
C THR A 289 -19.08 -11.35 -19.98
N PRO A 290 -18.75 -11.84 -18.76
CA PRO A 290 -17.47 -11.53 -18.12
C PRO A 290 -16.25 -11.87 -18.99
N ALA A 291 -16.25 -12.99 -19.72
CA ALA A 291 -15.14 -13.31 -20.62
C ALA A 291 -15.07 -12.36 -21.83
N GLN A 292 -16.22 -11.98 -22.40
CA GLN A 292 -16.28 -11.03 -23.51
C GLN A 292 -15.80 -9.64 -23.10
N ALA A 293 -16.22 -9.15 -21.93
CA ALA A 293 -15.72 -7.90 -21.35
C ALA A 293 -14.21 -7.96 -21.10
N SER A 294 -13.69 -9.06 -20.54
CA SER A 294 -12.24 -9.26 -20.38
C SER A 294 -11.51 -9.17 -21.72
N ARG A 295 -12.01 -9.86 -22.74
CA ARG A 295 -11.43 -9.85 -24.09
C ARG A 295 -11.46 -8.46 -24.72
N TYR A 296 -12.53 -7.70 -24.51
CA TYR A 296 -12.63 -6.31 -24.97
C TYR A 296 -11.48 -5.46 -24.43
N TRP A 297 -11.24 -5.51 -23.12
CA TRP A 297 -10.17 -4.74 -22.47
C TRP A 297 -8.76 -5.19 -22.85
N LEU A 298 -8.56 -6.50 -23.04
CA LEU A 298 -7.31 -7.02 -23.59
C LEU A 298 -7.02 -6.41 -24.97
N VAL A 299 -8.03 -6.40 -25.86
CA VAL A 299 -7.91 -5.82 -27.19
C VAL A 299 -7.69 -4.31 -27.14
N ALA A 300 -8.35 -3.59 -26.21
CA ALA A 300 -8.14 -2.17 -26.01
C ALA A 300 -6.70 -1.85 -25.60
N GLY A 301 -6.11 -2.62 -24.69
CA GLY A 301 -4.72 -2.42 -24.29
C GLY A 301 -3.71 -2.75 -25.40
N LEU A 302 -3.98 -3.82 -26.18
CA LEU A 302 -3.16 -4.16 -27.35
C LEU A 302 -3.25 -3.08 -28.43
N ARG A 303 -4.44 -2.50 -28.63
CA ARG A 303 -4.63 -1.38 -29.55
C ARG A 303 -3.78 -0.18 -29.17
N PHE A 304 -3.74 0.18 -27.88
CA PHE A 304 -2.83 1.23 -27.39
C PHE A 304 -1.37 0.95 -27.76
N ALA A 305 -0.90 -0.29 -27.58
CA ALA A 305 0.47 -0.68 -27.93
C ALA A 305 0.77 -0.55 -29.43
N VAL A 306 -0.20 -0.86 -30.30
CA VAL A 306 -0.06 -0.79 -31.76
C VAL A 306 -0.18 0.65 -32.28
N GLU A 307 -1.14 1.41 -31.77
CA GLU A 307 -1.41 2.78 -32.22
C GLU A 307 -0.41 3.80 -31.66
N ASN A 308 0.15 3.54 -30.47
CA ASN A 308 1.07 4.44 -29.78
C ASN A 308 2.38 3.72 -29.36
N PRO A 309 3.17 3.19 -30.32
CA PRO A 309 4.30 2.32 -30.01
C PRO A 309 5.39 3.01 -29.18
N LEU A 310 5.66 4.30 -29.42
CA LEU A 310 6.64 5.05 -28.64
C LEU A 310 6.18 5.29 -27.19
N ALA A 311 4.90 5.62 -26.99
CA ALA A 311 4.34 5.80 -25.65
C ALA A 311 4.31 4.46 -24.89
N TYR A 312 3.95 3.38 -25.58
CA TYR A 312 4.00 2.03 -25.02
C TYR A 312 5.43 1.63 -24.63
N LEU A 313 6.43 1.88 -25.48
CA LEU A 313 7.83 1.61 -25.14
C LEU A 313 8.31 2.44 -23.95
N ALA A 314 7.93 3.72 -23.87
CA ALA A 314 8.22 4.56 -22.71
C ALA A 314 7.56 4.01 -21.44
N LEU A 315 6.32 3.54 -21.53
CA LEU A 315 5.61 2.88 -20.43
C LEU A 315 6.29 1.58 -19.99
N GLN A 316 6.78 0.76 -20.93
CA GLN A 316 7.56 -0.44 -20.59
C GLN A 316 8.86 -0.08 -19.87
N GLY A 317 9.55 0.97 -20.31
CA GLY A 317 10.70 1.55 -19.59
C GLY A 317 10.33 2.02 -18.19
N ARG A 318 9.15 2.63 -18.03
CA ARG A 318 8.63 3.06 -16.73
C ARG A 318 8.34 1.89 -15.79
N LYS A 319 7.72 0.81 -16.28
CA LYS A 319 7.48 -0.42 -15.51
C LYS A 319 8.78 -1.08 -15.09
N LEU A 320 9.78 -1.12 -15.98
CA LEU A 320 11.11 -1.65 -15.68
C LEU A 320 11.82 -0.83 -14.61
N TYR A 321 11.76 0.50 -14.69
CA TYR A 321 12.26 1.39 -13.65
C TYR A 321 11.56 1.10 -12.31
N MET A 322 10.23 1.05 -12.30
CA MET A 322 9.46 0.78 -11.08
C MET A 322 9.73 -0.61 -10.51
N PHE A 323 9.98 -1.63 -11.34
CA PHE A 323 10.30 -2.97 -10.88
C PHE A 323 11.61 -2.99 -10.09
N TRP A 324 12.62 -2.27 -10.57
CA TRP A 324 13.92 -2.19 -9.90
C TRP A 324 13.99 -1.11 -8.83
N ASN A 325 13.07 -0.14 -8.80
CA ASN A 325 13.09 0.96 -7.87
C ASN A 325 12.94 0.52 -6.39
N GLY A 326 13.62 1.20 -5.49
CA GLY A 326 13.58 0.97 -4.05
C GLY A 326 12.29 1.42 -3.36
N VAL A 327 11.40 2.14 -4.05
CA VAL A 327 10.06 2.45 -3.54
C VAL A 327 9.16 1.22 -3.67
N GLU A 328 8.44 0.92 -2.59
CA GLU A 328 7.47 -0.17 -2.54
C GLU A 328 6.12 0.37 -3.02
N ALA A 329 5.86 0.31 -4.33
CA ALA A 329 4.56 0.68 -4.90
C ALA A 329 3.49 -0.34 -4.46
N GLN A 330 2.55 0.05 -3.61
CA GLN A 330 1.59 -0.88 -2.99
C GLN A 330 0.21 -0.78 -3.62
N ASN A 331 -0.49 -1.92 -3.65
CA ASN A 331 -1.83 -2.03 -4.21
C ASN A 331 -2.91 -2.02 -3.12
N ASN A 332 -2.64 -2.72 -2.01
CA ASN A 332 -3.57 -2.86 -0.91
C ASN A 332 -3.11 -2.09 0.33
N LEU A 333 -2.22 -2.69 1.12
CA LEU A 333 -1.76 -2.14 2.40
C LEU A 333 -0.40 -1.46 2.25
N SER A 334 -0.26 -0.30 2.88
CA SER A 334 0.96 0.51 2.82
C SER A 334 1.98 0.11 3.90
N LEU A 335 3.18 -0.31 3.49
CA LEU A 335 4.33 -0.61 4.35
C LEU A 335 4.82 0.69 4.99
N TYR A 336 4.73 1.80 4.26
CA TYR A 336 5.10 3.11 4.79
C TYR A 336 4.17 3.51 5.92
N LEU A 337 2.87 3.34 5.74
CA LEU A 337 1.89 3.54 6.81
C LEU A 337 2.13 2.57 7.98
N ALA A 338 2.34 1.29 7.70
CA ALA A 338 2.45 0.27 8.73
C ALA A 338 3.59 0.52 9.74
N ARG A 339 4.64 1.24 9.34
CA ARG A 339 5.74 1.65 10.23
C ARG A 339 5.32 2.64 11.32
N ASP A 340 4.22 3.36 11.13
CA ASP A 340 3.70 4.30 12.13
C ASP A 340 3.02 3.55 13.28
N PHE A 341 2.46 2.37 13.00
CA PHE A 341 1.78 1.53 13.99
C PHE A 341 2.68 0.42 14.55
N VAL A 342 3.56 -0.16 13.73
CA VAL A 342 4.41 -1.28 14.10
C VAL A 342 5.88 -0.87 14.12
N SER A 343 6.35 -0.45 15.29
CA SER A 343 7.71 0.03 15.50
C SER A 343 8.80 -0.97 15.07
N LEU A 344 8.54 -2.28 15.15
CA LEU A 344 9.47 -3.33 14.75
C LEU A 344 9.90 -3.18 13.28
N LEU A 345 9.00 -2.72 12.39
CA LEU A 345 9.34 -2.52 10.99
C LEU A 345 10.44 -1.47 10.79
N ASN A 346 10.63 -0.54 11.74
CA ASN A 346 11.72 0.45 11.68
C ASN A 346 13.10 -0.16 11.98
N TRP A 347 13.14 -1.32 12.64
CA TRP A 347 14.38 -2.07 12.92
C TRP A 347 14.75 -3.06 11.81
N CYS A 348 13.76 -3.49 11.01
CA CYS A 348 14.00 -4.25 9.79
C CYS A 348 14.51 -3.31 8.68
N VAL A 349 15.82 -3.02 8.69
CA VAL A 349 16.41 -2.06 7.74
C VAL A 349 16.64 -2.62 6.34
N LEU A 350 16.55 -3.94 6.16
CA LEU A 350 16.84 -4.59 4.89
C LEU A 350 15.64 -4.45 3.94
N GLY A 351 15.74 -3.50 3.00
CA GLY A 351 14.76 -3.27 1.94
C GLY A 351 15.29 -3.54 0.53
N TRP A 352 14.41 -3.46 -0.47
CA TRP A 352 14.73 -3.70 -1.88
C TRP A 352 15.91 -2.85 -2.38
N GLY A 353 15.96 -1.58 -1.98
CA GLY A 353 17.02 -0.64 -2.37
C GLY A 353 18.44 -1.04 -1.95
N ILE A 354 18.58 -1.95 -0.98
CA ILE A 354 19.86 -2.50 -0.53
C ILE A 354 20.11 -3.85 -1.20
N VAL A 355 19.13 -4.77 -1.18
CA VAL A 355 19.36 -6.14 -1.65
C VAL A 355 19.47 -6.26 -3.17
N ALA A 356 18.75 -5.43 -3.93
CA ALA A 356 18.75 -5.51 -5.39
C ALA A 356 20.12 -5.15 -6.02
N PRO A 357 20.80 -4.04 -5.64
CA PRO A 357 22.16 -3.76 -6.10
C PRO A 357 23.16 -4.88 -5.79
N LEU A 358 23.09 -5.43 -4.57
CA LEU A 358 23.93 -6.56 -4.15
C LEU A 358 23.65 -7.80 -5.01
N ALA A 359 22.39 -8.07 -5.31
CA ALA A 359 21.98 -9.18 -6.15
C ALA A 359 22.49 -9.04 -7.59
N VAL A 360 22.44 -7.84 -8.19
CA VAL A 360 22.99 -7.61 -9.54
C VAL A 360 24.50 -7.86 -9.55
N ALA A 361 25.23 -7.33 -8.57
CA ALA A 361 26.67 -7.58 -8.47
C ALA A 361 26.99 -9.06 -8.18
N GLY A 362 26.19 -9.73 -7.37
CA GLY A 362 26.32 -11.16 -7.08
C GLY A 362 26.03 -12.04 -8.29
N TRP A 363 24.99 -11.71 -9.05
CA TRP A 363 24.67 -12.35 -10.33
C TRP A 363 25.80 -12.18 -11.35
N ALA A 364 26.44 -11.01 -11.40
CA ALA A 364 27.55 -10.73 -12.31
C ALA A 364 28.86 -11.43 -11.92
N THR A 365 29.04 -11.77 -10.63
CA THR A 365 30.31 -12.26 -10.09
C THR A 365 30.29 -13.70 -9.61
N SER A 366 29.13 -14.36 -9.62
CA SER A 366 28.97 -15.75 -9.16
C SER A 366 28.57 -16.69 -10.29
N ARG A 367 28.61 -18.00 -10.00
CA ARG A 367 28.09 -19.01 -10.92
C ARG A 367 26.58 -18.85 -11.06
N ARG A 368 26.11 -18.63 -12.28
CA ARG A 368 24.68 -18.42 -12.56
C ARG A 368 23.88 -19.72 -12.48
N SER A 369 22.62 -19.60 -12.08
CA SER A 369 21.63 -20.68 -12.11
C SER A 369 20.63 -20.40 -13.21
N SER A 370 20.68 -21.18 -14.31
CA SER A 370 19.76 -21.00 -15.44
C SER A 370 18.29 -21.13 -15.05
N LEU A 371 17.98 -21.97 -14.06
CA LEU A 371 16.62 -22.11 -13.53
C LEU A 371 16.15 -20.83 -12.82
N LEU A 372 16.96 -20.29 -11.92
CA LEU A 372 16.59 -19.09 -11.15
C LEU A 372 16.58 -17.83 -12.03
N ASP A 373 17.51 -17.74 -12.99
CA ASP A 373 17.55 -16.67 -13.97
C ASP A 373 16.29 -16.67 -14.85
N LEU A 374 15.85 -17.85 -15.29
CA LEU A 374 14.64 -18.01 -16.07
C LEU A 374 13.39 -17.65 -15.25
N TYR A 375 13.34 -18.06 -13.98
CA TYR A 375 12.27 -17.67 -13.06
C TYR A 375 12.21 -16.15 -12.87
N LEU A 376 13.33 -15.51 -12.55
CA LEU A 376 13.42 -14.05 -12.40
C LEU A 376 12.99 -13.33 -13.68
N ALA A 377 13.50 -13.76 -14.84
CA ALA A 377 13.15 -13.17 -16.13
C ALA A 377 11.67 -13.34 -16.47
N SER A 378 11.07 -14.50 -16.17
CA SER A 378 9.65 -14.73 -16.41
C SER A 378 8.74 -13.85 -15.55
N TYR A 379 9.07 -13.65 -14.26
CA TYR A 379 8.31 -12.76 -13.39
C TYR A 379 8.47 -11.29 -13.76
N LEU A 380 9.68 -10.87 -14.13
CA LEU A 380 9.90 -9.52 -14.67
C LEU A 380 9.05 -9.32 -15.93
N ALA A 381 9.09 -10.25 -16.89
CA ALA A 381 8.28 -10.17 -18.09
C ALA A 381 6.78 -10.11 -17.78
N ALA A 382 6.29 -10.88 -16.80
CA ALA A 382 4.91 -10.82 -16.36
C ALA A 382 4.54 -9.45 -15.75
N CYS A 383 5.40 -8.85 -14.91
CA CYS A 383 5.16 -7.51 -14.39
C CYS A 383 5.14 -6.44 -15.50
N LEU A 384 6.00 -6.56 -16.51
CA LEU A 384 6.03 -5.66 -17.66
C LEU A 384 4.78 -5.80 -18.55
N LEU A 385 4.27 -7.02 -18.73
CA LEU A 385 3.03 -7.28 -19.46
C LEU A 385 1.81 -6.65 -18.78
N PHE A 386 1.79 -6.59 -17.45
CA PHE A 386 0.71 -5.99 -16.67
C PHE A 386 1.19 -4.67 -16.06
N PHE A 387 1.37 -4.61 -14.76
CA PHE A 387 1.91 -3.46 -14.03
C PHE A 387 2.82 -3.95 -12.91
N THR A 388 3.64 -3.04 -12.39
CA THR A 388 4.54 -3.36 -11.28
C THR A 388 3.91 -2.96 -9.95
N SER A 389 3.94 -3.87 -8.97
CA SER A 389 3.70 -3.54 -7.57
C SER A 389 4.69 -4.31 -6.69
N SER A 390 4.91 -3.82 -5.47
CA SER A 390 5.74 -4.47 -4.43
C SER A 390 5.27 -5.90 -4.17
N GLU A 391 3.96 -6.08 -4.03
CA GLU A 391 3.37 -7.41 -3.87
C GLU A 391 3.72 -8.32 -5.04
N TYR A 392 3.68 -7.83 -6.27
CA TYR A 392 3.91 -8.62 -7.49
C TYR A 392 5.39 -8.96 -7.68
N ARG A 393 6.27 -8.17 -7.05
CA ARG A 393 7.70 -8.38 -7.00
C ARG A 393 8.15 -9.36 -5.90
N LEU A 394 7.39 -9.53 -4.81
CA LEU A 394 7.76 -10.44 -3.71
C LEU A 394 8.18 -11.86 -4.15
N PRO A 395 7.51 -12.52 -5.11
CA PRO A 395 7.90 -13.87 -5.52
C PRO A 395 9.32 -13.99 -6.08
N VAL A 396 9.94 -12.89 -6.53
CA VAL A 396 11.34 -12.90 -7.02
C VAL A 396 12.38 -12.59 -5.95
N VAL A 397 11.96 -12.02 -4.81
CA VAL A 397 12.84 -11.68 -3.70
C VAL A 397 13.70 -12.86 -3.24
N PRO A 398 13.24 -14.12 -3.17
CA PRO A 398 14.11 -15.22 -2.77
C PRO A 398 15.34 -15.39 -3.67
N VAL A 399 15.16 -15.19 -4.98
CA VAL A 399 16.24 -15.26 -5.98
C VAL A 399 17.20 -14.07 -5.82
N ILE A 400 16.65 -12.88 -5.58
CA ILE A 400 17.43 -11.66 -5.31
C ILE A 400 18.29 -11.84 -4.05
N LEU A 401 17.72 -12.37 -2.96
CA LEU A 401 18.45 -12.64 -1.71
C LEU A 401 19.56 -13.69 -1.90
N LEU A 402 19.32 -14.74 -2.69
CA LEU A 402 20.35 -15.74 -3.00
C LEU A 402 21.53 -15.12 -3.75
N TYR A 403 21.27 -14.29 -4.78
CA TYR A 403 22.35 -13.61 -5.49
C TYR A 403 23.03 -12.54 -4.63
N ALA A 404 22.31 -11.82 -3.78
CA ALA A 404 22.91 -10.89 -2.82
C ALA A 404 23.83 -11.63 -1.83
N ALA A 405 23.44 -12.83 -1.37
CA ALA A 405 24.26 -13.67 -0.51
C ALA A 405 25.53 -14.15 -1.23
N CYS A 406 25.44 -14.48 -2.52
CA CYS A 406 26.60 -14.78 -3.35
C CYS A 406 27.60 -13.62 -3.39
N TRP A 407 27.11 -12.37 -3.54
CA TRP A 407 28.00 -11.20 -3.49
C TRP A 407 28.67 -11.05 -2.13
N LEU A 408 27.90 -11.13 -1.03
CA LEU A 408 28.44 -11.00 0.33
C LEU A 408 29.54 -12.04 0.61
N ALA A 409 29.30 -13.30 0.24
CA ALA A 409 30.28 -14.37 0.41
C ALA A 409 31.54 -14.14 -0.44
N ASN A 410 31.37 -13.73 -1.71
CA ASN A 410 32.48 -13.43 -2.60
C ASN A 410 33.30 -12.22 -2.12
N ALA A 411 32.62 -11.16 -1.68
CA ALA A 411 33.25 -9.95 -1.16
C ALA A 411 34.09 -10.24 0.09
N ALA A 412 33.55 -11.03 1.02
CA ALA A 412 34.30 -11.49 2.19
C ALA A 412 35.54 -12.30 1.79
N ALA A 413 35.38 -13.26 0.86
CA ALA A 413 36.50 -14.07 0.38
C ALA A 413 37.59 -13.25 -0.32
N TRP A 414 37.22 -12.23 -1.09
CA TRP A 414 38.19 -11.33 -1.73
C TRP A 414 38.89 -10.41 -0.73
N ALA A 415 38.18 -9.96 0.31
CA ALA A 415 38.75 -9.14 1.38
C ALA A 415 39.83 -9.91 2.15
N THR A 416 39.55 -11.16 2.52
CA THR A 416 40.51 -12.00 3.24
C THR A 416 41.60 -12.59 2.35
N GLY A 417 41.29 -12.83 1.07
CA GLY A 417 42.21 -13.43 0.09
C GLY A 417 43.11 -12.44 -0.64
N GLY A 418 43.14 -11.15 -0.26
CA GLY A 418 43.99 -10.13 -0.86
C GLY A 418 43.57 -9.65 -2.26
N ALA A 419 42.38 -10.04 -2.74
CA ALA A 419 41.88 -9.69 -4.08
C ALA A 419 41.19 -8.31 -4.12
N HIS A 420 41.82 -7.28 -3.54
CA HIS A 420 41.21 -5.96 -3.30
C HIS A 420 40.74 -5.27 -4.58
N ARG A 421 41.41 -5.46 -5.73
CA ARG A 421 40.94 -4.89 -7.01
C ARG A 421 39.59 -5.41 -7.45
N ARG A 422 39.33 -6.72 -7.27
CA ARG A 422 38.03 -7.33 -7.59
C ARG A 422 36.95 -6.86 -6.62
N LEU A 423 37.28 -6.79 -5.33
CA LEU A 423 36.40 -6.24 -4.31
C LEU A 423 35.99 -4.80 -4.65
N LEU A 424 36.96 -3.91 -4.88
CA LEU A 424 36.72 -2.51 -5.24
C LEU A 424 35.86 -2.37 -6.51
N GLY A 425 36.19 -3.13 -7.57
CA GLY A 425 35.40 -3.13 -8.80
C GLY A 425 33.95 -3.60 -8.58
N SER A 426 33.75 -4.62 -7.74
CA SER A 426 32.40 -5.11 -7.40
C SER A 426 31.62 -4.14 -6.50
N CYS A 427 32.28 -3.46 -5.57
CA CYS A 427 31.66 -2.43 -4.74
C CYS A 427 31.27 -1.21 -5.58
N LEU A 428 32.09 -0.82 -6.56
CA LEU A 428 31.75 0.22 -7.52
C LEU A 428 30.52 -0.17 -8.35
N LEU A 429 30.44 -1.43 -8.80
CA LEU A 429 29.25 -1.93 -9.50
C LEU A 429 28.00 -1.82 -8.60
N VAL A 430 28.08 -2.23 -7.33
CA VAL A 430 26.98 -2.07 -6.37
C VAL A 430 26.57 -0.60 -6.25
N ALA A 431 27.53 0.31 -6.07
CA ALA A 431 27.25 1.75 -5.95
C ALA A 431 26.58 2.32 -7.22
N LEU A 432 27.09 1.98 -8.41
CA LEU A 432 26.55 2.44 -9.69
C LEU A 432 25.12 1.93 -9.93
N VAL A 433 24.83 0.67 -9.57
CA VAL A 433 23.48 0.09 -9.69
C VAL A 433 22.54 0.63 -8.61
N ALA A 434 23.05 0.95 -7.42
CA ALA A 434 22.24 1.50 -6.33
C ALA A 434 21.69 2.89 -6.63
N LEU A 435 22.38 3.72 -7.42
CA LEU A 435 21.95 5.07 -7.79
C LEU A 435 20.56 5.08 -8.48
N PRO A 436 20.36 4.43 -9.65
CA PRO A 436 19.05 4.45 -10.31
C PRO A 436 17.98 3.67 -9.54
N ILE A 437 18.36 2.63 -8.79
CA ILE A 437 17.43 1.87 -7.95
C ILE A 437 16.85 2.74 -6.83
N ASN A 438 17.67 3.56 -6.18
CA ASN A 438 17.24 4.37 -5.04
C ASN A 438 16.81 5.80 -5.43
N TYR A 439 16.90 6.16 -6.72
CA TYR A 439 16.42 7.44 -7.21
C TYR A 439 14.89 7.53 -7.06
N ARG A 440 14.40 8.59 -6.41
CA ARG A 440 12.96 8.85 -6.23
C ARG A 440 12.56 10.04 -7.08
N ASP A 441 11.82 9.78 -8.15
CA ASP A 441 11.17 10.86 -8.89
C ASP A 441 9.86 11.31 -8.21
N ALA A 442 9.22 12.35 -8.73
CA ALA A 442 7.98 12.88 -8.18
C ALA A 442 6.84 11.82 -8.09
N GLY A 443 6.82 10.83 -8.99
CA GLY A 443 5.85 9.73 -8.94
C GLY A 443 6.14 8.78 -7.78
N ALA A 444 7.41 8.38 -7.65
CA ALA A 444 7.90 7.54 -6.55
C ALA A 444 7.74 8.25 -5.19
N GLU A 445 7.98 9.55 -5.12
CA GLU A 445 7.73 10.35 -3.91
C GLU A 445 6.26 10.36 -3.52
N ARG A 446 5.34 10.55 -4.47
CA ARG A 446 3.88 10.52 -4.21
C ARG A 446 3.45 9.20 -3.57
N LEU A 447 4.02 8.07 -4.00
CA LEU A 447 3.72 6.75 -3.42
C LEU A 447 4.16 6.59 -1.97
N THR A 448 5.15 7.36 -1.53
CA THR A 448 5.60 7.34 -0.13
C THR A 448 4.80 8.26 0.79
N ARG A 449 3.85 9.06 0.24
CA ARG A 449 3.02 9.97 1.02
C ARG A 449 1.83 9.21 1.62
N LYS A 450 1.81 9.11 2.94
CA LYS A 450 0.79 8.36 3.70
C LYS A 450 -0.59 9.04 3.77
N ARG A 451 -0.77 10.26 3.22
CA ARG A 451 -2.03 11.03 3.35
C ARG A 451 -3.26 10.27 2.83
N VAL A 452 -3.10 9.55 1.71
CA VAL A 452 -4.19 8.79 1.08
C VAL A 452 -4.50 7.56 1.91
N ASP A 453 -3.47 6.89 2.42
CA ASP A 453 -3.61 5.72 3.29
C ASP A 453 -4.40 6.07 4.56
N TYR A 454 -4.02 7.15 5.25
CA TYR A 454 -4.74 7.66 6.42
C TYR A 454 -6.19 8.03 6.10
N TYR A 455 -6.44 8.72 4.98
CA TYR A 455 -7.81 9.01 4.54
C TYR A 455 -8.64 7.75 4.30
N ASN A 456 -8.06 6.71 3.67
CA ASN A 456 -8.77 5.46 3.42
C ASN A 456 -9.18 4.78 4.73
N PHE A 457 -8.30 4.72 5.73
CA PHE A 457 -8.65 4.23 7.06
C PHE A 457 -9.71 5.10 7.74
N GLY A 458 -9.59 6.43 7.66
CA GLY A 458 -10.59 7.35 8.19
C GLY A 458 -11.98 7.13 7.60
N ALA A 459 -12.06 6.97 6.28
CA ALA A 459 -13.31 6.70 5.58
C ALA A 459 -13.93 5.35 5.98
N LEU A 460 -13.11 4.33 6.26
CA LEU A 460 -13.61 3.03 6.74
C LEU A 460 -14.11 3.08 8.18
N TYR A 461 -13.37 3.73 9.08
CA TYR A 461 -13.82 3.96 10.45
C TYR A 461 -15.13 4.77 10.48
N GLN A 462 -15.25 5.78 9.61
CA GLN A 462 -16.47 6.55 9.44
C GLN A 462 -17.65 5.67 9.03
N ARG A 463 -17.47 4.73 8.09
CA ARG A 463 -18.51 3.78 7.67
C ARG A 463 -18.91 2.80 8.78
N ARG A 464 -17.98 2.41 9.65
CA ARG A 464 -18.23 1.56 10.82
C ARG A 464 -18.88 2.33 12.00
N GLY A 465 -18.96 3.66 11.90
CA GLY A 465 -19.47 4.51 12.98
C GLY A 465 -18.47 4.76 14.10
N ASP A 466 -17.20 4.39 13.92
CA ASP A 466 -16.12 4.76 14.84
C ASP A 466 -15.63 6.16 14.49
N TRP A 467 -16.38 7.15 14.95
CA TRP A 467 -16.12 8.56 14.64
C TRP A 467 -14.79 9.05 15.22
N ALA A 468 -14.38 8.54 16.39
CA ALA A 468 -13.14 8.97 17.04
C ALA A 468 -11.91 8.47 16.27
N ALA A 469 -11.90 7.20 15.86
CA ALA A 469 -10.83 6.67 15.02
C ALA A 469 -10.82 7.35 13.64
N ALA A 470 -11.99 7.59 13.05
CA ALA A 470 -12.12 8.30 11.78
C ALA A 470 -11.52 9.72 11.84
N GLU A 471 -11.88 10.48 12.87
CA GLU A 471 -11.35 11.82 13.13
C GLU A 471 -9.83 11.81 13.23
N SER A 472 -9.28 10.90 14.04
CA SER A 472 -7.83 10.75 14.23
C SER A 472 -7.11 10.52 12.89
N MET A 473 -7.62 9.60 12.07
CA MET A 473 -7.04 9.27 10.77
C MET A 473 -7.13 10.45 9.79
N PHE A 474 -8.26 11.17 9.72
CA PHE A 474 -8.38 12.34 8.86
C PHE A 474 -7.48 13.50 9.28
N ARG A 475 -7.35 13.76 10.59
CA ARG A 475 -6.41 14.75 11.12
C ARG A 475 -4.97 14.42 10.72
N GLU A 476 -4.58 13.15 10.80
CA GLU A 476 -3.24 12.72 10.41
C GLU A 476 -2.99 12.86 8.90
N ALA A 477 -3.99 12.56 8.07
CA ALA A 477 -3.93 12.83 6.63
C ALA A 477 -3.71 14.33 6.32
N LEU A 478 -4.41 15.22 7.03
CA LEU A 478 -4.28 16.68 6.90
C LEU A 478 -2.98 17.23 7.51
N ARG A 479 -2.42 16.57 8.53
CA ARG A 479 -1.11 16.92 9.07
C ARG A 479 -0.01 16.71 8.01
N ILE A 480 -0.14 15.65 7.21
CA ILE A 480 0.79 15.35 6.10
C ILE A 480 0.57 16.30 4.92
N ASP A 481 -0.69 16.58 4.59
CA ASP A 481 -1.06 17.54 3.55
C ASP A 481 -2.30 18.35 3.95
N PRO A 482 -2.11 19.58 4.43
CA PRO A 482 -3.21 20.45 4.84
C PRO A 482 -4.19 20.80 3.72
N SER A 483 -3.78 20.64 2.45
CA SER A 483 -4.61 20.92 1.27
C SER A 483 -5.40 19.71 0.77
N PHE A 484 -5.31 18.56 1.46
CA PHE A 484 -5.93 17.31 1.00
C PHE A 484 -7.45 17.33 1.21
N ALA A 485 -8.16 17.89 0.21
CA ALA A 485 -9.60 18.12 0.25
C ALA A 485 -10.45 16.90 0.67
N PRO A 486 -10.20 15.65 0.21
CA PRO A 486 -10.96 14.49 0.67
C PRO A 486 -10.90 14.28 2.18
N ALA A 487 -9.72 14.43 2.81
CA ALA A 487 -9.58 14.30 4.25
C ALA A 487 -10.21 15.48 5.02
N ALA A 488 -10.17 16.70 4.45
CA ALA A 488 -10.86 17.85 5.01
C ALA A 488 -12.37 17.63 5.04
N SER A 489 -12.96 17.20 3.91
CA SER A 489 -14.38 16.88 3.80
C SER A 489 -14.78 15.72 4.73
N GLY A 490 -13.96 14.67 4.79
CA GLY A 490 -14.19 13.54 5.70
C GLY A 490 -14.16 13.97 7.17
N LEU A 491 -13.18 14.79 7.57
CA LEU A 491 -13.10 15.34 8.91
C LEU A 491 -14.30 16.23 9.24
N THR A 492 -14.72 17.11 8.32
CA THR A 492 -15.92 17.93 8.50
C THR A 492 -17.15 17.05 8.70
N ALA A 493 -17.36 16.03 7.88
CA ALA A 493 -18.50 15.12 8.02
C ALA A 493 -18.48 14.34 9.35
N VAL A 494 -17.30 13.92 9.82
CA VAL A 494 -17.14 13.24 11.11
C VAL A 494 -17.43 14.19 12.27
N LEU A 495 -16.87 15.40 12.24
CA LEU A 495 -17.11 16.41 13.27
C LEU A 495 -18.58 16.83 13.29
N GLU A 496 -19.22 17.02 12.13
CA GLU A 496 -20.66 17.30 12.01
C GLU A 496 -21.51 16.16 12.58
N GLN A 497 -21.10 14.91 12.40
CA GLN A 497 -21.81 13.76 12.93
C GLN A 497 -21.58 13.59 14.45
N GLN A 498 -20.37 13.85 14.96
CA GLN A 498 -20.06 13.84 16.39
C GLN A 498 -20.71 15.00 17.13
N GLU A 499 -20.75 16.18 16.51
CA GLU A 499 -21.46 17.36 17.00
C GLU A 499 -22.99 17.22 16.78
N GLY A 500 -23.44 16.32 15.89
CA GLY A 500 -24.79 16.29 15.32
C GLY A 500 -25.50 14.94 15.37
N GLY A 501 -25.60 14.36 16.57
CA GLY A 501 -26.64 13.38 16.93
C GLY A 501 -28.06 13.98 17.02
N ASP A 502 -28.24 15.26 16.64
CA ASP A 502 -29.49 16.00 16.78
C ASP A 502 -29.93 16.55 15.41
N SER A 503 -31.10 16.10 14.92
CA SER A 503 -31.64 16.50 13.60
C SER A 503 -31.77 18.02 13.43
N ASP A 504 -31.90 18.73 14.56
CA ASP A 504 -32.03 20.17 14.61
C ASP A 504 -30.70 20.88 14.30
N ILE A 505 -29.53 20.32 14.65
CA ILE A 505 -28.24 20.94 14.31
C ILE A 505 -28.01 20.94 12.79
N ARG A 506 -28.31 19.81 12.14
CA ARG A 506 -28.20 19.68 10.68
C ARG A 506 -29.11 20.68 9.98
N ARG A 507 -30.37 20.75 10.41
CA ARG A 507 -31.34 21.69 9.84
C ARG A 507 -30.96 23.15 10.09
N GLY A 508 -30.42 23.46 11.27
CA GLY A 508 -29.93 24.79 11.61
C GLY A 508 -28.75 25.23 10.72
N LEU A 509 -27.82 24.32 10.40
CA LEU A 509 -26.69 24.60 9.51
C LEU A 509 -27.13 24.84 8.06
N GLU A 510 -28.09 24.07 7.55
CA GLU A 510 -28.69 24.31 6.22
C GLU A 510 -29.30 25.72 6.14
N LEU A 511 -30.09 26.10 7.16
CA LEU A 511 -30.73 27.41 7.24
C LEU A 511 -29.70 28.54 7.36
N PHE A 512 -28.63 28.33 8.14
CA PHE A 512 -27.52 29.27 8.23
C PHE A 512 -26.84 29.50 6.87
N GLY A 513 -26.60 28.43 6.11
CA GLY A 513 -26.03 28.50 4.76
C GLY A 513 -26.95 29.22 3.76
N ALA A 514 -28.26 29.09 3.93
CA ALA A 514 -29.27 29.81 3.16
C ALA A 514 -29.42 31.29 3.56
N GLY A 515 -28.74 31.73 4.62
CA GLY A 515 -28.84 33.09 5.16
C GLY A 515 -30.08 33.32 6.03
N GLU A 516 -30.83 32.27 6.37
CA GLU A 516 -32.02 32.33 7.24
C GLU A 516 -31.60 32.22 8.71
N TYR A 517 -30.89 33.24 9.21
CA TYR A 517 -30.22 33.17 10.51
C TYR A 517 -31.19 33.10 11.71
N GLU A 518 -32.33 33.78 11.65
CA GLU A 518 -33.37 33.75 12.69
C GLU A 518 -34.01 32.36 12.79
N THR A 519 -34.30 31.74 11.64
CA THR A 519 -34.83 30.37 11.57
C THR A 519 -33.78 29.36 12.06
N ALA A 520 -32.52 29.56 11.68
CA ALA A 520 -31.40 28.75 12.17
C ALA A 520 -31.27 28.82 13.70
N ILE A 521 -31.39 29.99 14.31
CA ILE A 521 -31.37 30.18 15.77
C ILE A 521 -32.51 29.40 16.45
N ALA A 522 -33.74 29.50 15.91
CA ALA A 522 -34.91 28.83 16.48
C ALA A 522 -34.76 27.30 16.44
N VAL A 523 -34.10 26.77 15.41
CA VAL A 523 -33.81 25.34 15.28
C VAL A 523 -32.65 24.94 16.20
N PHE A 524 -31.53 25.68 16.19
CA PHE A 524 -30.39 25.40 17.07
C PHE A 524 -30.76 25.45 18.57
N SER A 525 -31.74 26.27 18.96
CA SER A 525 -32.18 26.40 20.35
C SER A 525 -32.89 25.16 20.89
N ARG A 526 -33.28 24.22 20.02
CA ARG A 526 -33.91 22.94 20.38
C ARG A 526 -32.90 21.81 20.59
N ALA A 527 -31.68 22.00 20.09
CA ALA A 527 -30.64 20.99 20.15
C ALA A 527 -29.89 20.97 21.49
N GLN A 528 -29.26 19.83 21.80
CA GLN A 528 -28.46 19.70 23.02
C GLN A 528 -27.27 20.69 23.07
N PRO A 529 -27.06 21.41 24.19
CA PRO A 529 -25.94 22.34 24.33
C PRO A 529 -24.57 21.68 24.13
N SER A 530 -23.78 22.22 23.22
CA SER A 530 -22.38 21.83 22.98
C SER A 530 -21.55 23.06 22.64
N PRO A 531 -20.20 22.99 22.77
CA PRO A 531 -19.33 24.08 22.33
C PRO A 531 -19.58 24.47 20.85
N GLY A 532 -19.72 23.47 19.98
CA GLY A 532 -20.06 23.65 18.57
C GLY A 532 -21.39 24.34 18.34
N LEU A 533 -22.45 23.91 19.04
CA LEU A 533 -23.78 24.51 18.93
C LEU A 533 -23.80 25.97 19.37
N HIS A 534 -23.18 26.28 20.52
CA HIS A 534 -23.09 27.65 21.01
C HIS A 534 -22.23 28.52 20.10
N ASN A 535 -21.18 27.99 19.49
CA ASN A 535 -20.44 28.70 18.46
C ASN A 535 -21.29 28.98 17.20
N ASN A 536 -22.11 28.03 16.77
CA ASN A 536 -22.98 28.21 15.60
C ASN A 536 -24.10 29.23 15.88
N LEU A 537 -24.72 29.18 17.06
CA LEU A 537 -25.65 30.22 17.53
C LEU A 537 -24.98 31.59 17.56
N GLY A 538 -23.77 31.69 18.12
CA GLY A 538 -23.00 32.93 18.16
C GLY A 538 -22.72 33.49 16.76
N LEU A 539 -22.42 32.63 15.79
CA LEU A 539 -22.25 33.04 14.39
C LEU A 539 -23.54 33.54 13.75
N CYS A 540 -24.70 32.94 14.05
CA CYS A 540 -26.00 33.44 13.57
C CYS A 540 -26.25 34.87 14.09
N TYR A 541 -26.09 35.07 15.39
CA TYR A 541 -26.22 36.39 16.03
C TYR A 541 -25.21 37.40 15.46
N TYR A 542 -23.97 36.99 15.21
CA TYR A 542 -22.97 37.83 14.56
C TYR A 542 -23.41 38.22 13.14
N ARG A 543 -23.95 37.29 12.34
CA ARG A 543 -24.43 37.61 10.98
C ARG A 543 -25.63 38.57 10.99
N LEU A 544 -26.44 38.52 12.04
CA LEU A 544 -27.54 39.46 12.29
C LEU A 544 -27.12 40.82 12.87
N GLY A 545 -25.83 41.00 13.17
CA GLY A 545 -25.32 42.23 13.80
C GLY A 545 -25.62 42.34 15.29
N GLN A 546 -26.09 41.26 15.91
CA GLN A 546 -26.43 41.18 17.33
C GLN A 546 -25.17 40.76 18.12
N TRP A 547 -24.25 41.71 18.28
CA TRP A 547 -22.89 41.46 18.76
C TRP A 547 -22.84 41.01 20.22
N ALA A 548 -23.73 41.50 21.09
CA ALA A 548 -23.75 41.15 22.50
C ALA A 548 -24.19 39.70 22.72
N GLU A 549 -25.22 39.27 21.99
CA GLU A 549 -25.74 37.90 21.97
C GLU A 549 -24.73 36.94 21.36
N ALA A 550 -24.03 37.36 20.29
CA ALA A 550 -22.94 36.61 19.70
C ALA A 550 -21.82 36.35 20.73
N ALA A 551 -21.35 37.39 21.42
CA ALA A 551 -20.34 37.26 22.48
C ALA A 551 -20.81 36.33 23.61
N ALA A 552 -22.05 36.49 24.07
CA ALA A 552 -22.62 35.65 25.14
C ALA A 552 -22.62 34.16 24.75
N HIS A 553 -22.94 33.84 23.50
CA HIS A 553 -22.92 32.47 23.01
C HIS A 553 -21.50 31.91 22.83
N PHE A 554 -20.55 32.70 22.34
CA PHE A 554 -19.15 32.26 22.30
C PHE A 554 -18.57 32.03 23.71
N HIS A 555 -18.90 32.87 24.69
CA HIS A 555 -18.53 32.64 26.09
C HIS A 555 -19.16 31.35 26.66
N LYS A 556 -20.41 31.04 26.30
CA LYS A 556 -21.02 29.75 26.66
C LYS A 556 -20.29 28.57 26.01
N ALA A 557 -19.83 28.71 24.76
CA ALA A 557 -19.02 27.68 24.12
C ALA A 557 -17.70 27.45 24.88
N LEU A 558 -17.04 28.52 25.32
CA LEU A 558 -15.82 28.46 26.12
C LEU A 558 -16.03 27.96 27.55
N ALA A 559 -17.21 28.17 28.12
CA ALA A 559 -17.58 27.60 29.41
C ALA A 559 -17.73 26.07 29.35
N LEU A 560 -18.11 25.53 28.18
CA LEU A 560 -18.21 24.09 27.94
C LEU A 560 -16.87 23.48 27.53
N ASP A 561 -16.08 24.19 26.72
CA ASP A 561 -14.73 23.80 26.33
C ASP A 561 -13.83 25.06 26.22
N ALA A 562 -12.98 25.26 27.22
CA ALA A 562 -12.08 26.40 27.27
C ALA A 562 -11.00 26.37 26.17
N SER A 563 -10.73 25.21 25.58
CA SER A 563 -9.77 25.01 24.50
C SER A 563 -10.37 25.17 23.09
N TYR A 564 -11.64 25.57 23.01
CA TYR A 564 -12.35 25.64 21.74
C TYR A 564 -11.93 26.85 20.88
N VAL A 565 -10.89 26.64 20.07
CA VAL A 565 -10.21 27.65 19.24
C VAL A 565 -11.16 28.54 18.43
N ARG A 566 -12.20 27.94 17.82
CA ARG A 566 -13.18 28.68 16.98
C ARG A 566 -13.93 29.76 17.78
N ALA A 567 -14.27 29.51 19.05
CA ALA A 567 -14.98 30.50 19.86
C ALA A 567 -14.08 31.67 20.28
N HIS A 568 -12.80 31.41 20.61
CA HIS A 568 -11.81 32.48 20.87
C HIS A 568 -11.62 33.38 19.64
N PHE A 569 -11.45 32.77 18.47
CA PHE A 569 -11.34 33.52 17.21
C PHE A 569 -12.61 34.34 16.92
N ASN A 570 -13.79 33.74 17.08
CA ASN A 570 -15.06 34.44 16.80
C ASN A 570 -15.37 35.56 17.82
N LEU A 571 -14.96 35.42 19.09
CA LEU A 571 -14.98 36.53 20.05
C LEU A 571 -14.10 37.69 19.58
N GLY A 572 -12.90 37.40 19.07
CA GLY A 572 -12.03 38.42 18.49
C GLY A 572 -12.69 39.18 17.35
N LEU A 573 -13.45 38.49 16.48
CA LEU A 573 -14.23 39.14 15.43
C LEU A 573 -15.36 40.02 16.00
N VAL A 574 -16.06 39.57 17.04
CA VAL A 574 -17.13 40.35 17.70
C VAL A 574 -16.56 41.63 18.30
N TYR A 575 -15.49 41.54 19.10
CA TYR A 575 -14.87 42.70 19.74
C TYR A 575 -14.33 43.69 18.70
N ALA A 576 -13.70 43.20 17.63
CA ALA A 576 -13.25 44.04 16.53
C ALA A 576 -14.40 44.81 15.85
N LYS A 577 -15.60 44.19 15.75
CA LYS A 577 -16.81 44.85 15.23
C LYS A 577 -17.41 45.85 16.20
N GLN A 578 -17.26 45.63 17.50
CA GLN A 578 -17.66 46.57 18.55
C GLN A 578 -16.66 47.73 18.72
N GLY A 579 -15.49 47.67 18.06
CA GLY A 579 -14.44 48.66 18.16
C GLY A 579 -13.53 48.49 19.38
N ASP A 580 -13.70 47.41 20.16
CA ASP A 580 -12.79 47.06 21.24
C ASP A 580 -11.61 46.25 20.67
N ASP A 581 -10.69 47.00 20.06
CA ASP A 581 -9.54 46.41 19.39
C ASP A 581 -8.57 45.75 20.38
N GLN A 582 -8.53 46.16 21.65
CA GLN A 582 -7.67 45.52 22.64
C GLN A 582 -8.23 44.13 23.02
N ALA A 583 -9.53 44.04 23.34
CA ALA A 583 -10.17 42.75 23.61
C ALA A 583 -10.14 41.81 22.40
N ALA A 584 -10.23 42.36 21.18
CA ALA A 584 -10.08 41.59 19.95
C ALA A 584 -8.68 40.98 19.81
N ALA A 585 -7.62 41.77 20.05
CA ALA A 585 -6.24 41.31 19.98
C ALA A 585 -5.96 40.19 21.00
N ASP A 586 -6.51 40.31 22.21
CA ASP A 586 -6.35 39.31 23.28
C ASP A 586 -7.12 38.02 22.99
N ALA A 587 -8.35 38.11 22.45
CA ALA A 587 -9.11 36.92 22.03
C ALA A 587 -8.43 36.18 20.86
N PHE A 588 -7.87 36.90 19.89
CA PHE A 588 -7.04 36.27 18.85
C PHE A 588 -5.75 35.70 19.42
N ALA A 589 -5.19 36.27 20.48
CA ALA A 589 -4.04 35.69 21.17
C ALA A 589 -4.35 34.32 21.75
N GLN A 590 -5.47 34.20 22.45
CA GLN A 590 -5.92 32.93 23.02
C GLN A 590 -6.16 31.87 21.94
N ALA A 591 -6.75 32.27 20.79
CA ALA A 591 -6.87 31.36 19.65
C ALA A 591 -5.50 30.88 19.13
N LEU A 592 -4.48 31.74 19.11
CA LEU A 592 -3.13 31.42 18.64
C LEU A 592 -2.28 30.67 19.67
N GLU A 593 -2.57 30.80 20.96
CA GLU A 593 -1.95 29.95 22.00
C GLU A 593 -2.40 28.50 21.85
N LEU A 594 -3.66 28.28 21.47
CA LEU A 594 -4.25 26.96 21.27
C LEU A 594 -3.98 26.38 19.87
N ASP A 595 -3.95 27.22 18.84
CA ASP A 595 -3.59 26.88 17.46
C ASP A 595 -2.59 27.90 16.89
N PRO A 596 -1.27 27.66 17.10
CA PRO A 596 -0.22 28.56 16.64
C PRO A 596 -0.16 28.77 15.12
N ASP A 597 -0.79 27.89 14.33
CA ASP A 597 -0.76 27.95 12.87
C ASP A 597 -2.04 28.59 12.28
N HIS A 598 -2.96 29.11 13.11
CA HIS A 598 -4.26 29.62 12.67
C HIS A 598 -4.15 30.89 11.81
N THR A 599 -4.07 30.70 10.49
CA THR A 599 -3.76 31.74 9.49
C THR A 599 -4.71 32.95 9.56
N GLN A 600 -6.02 32.75 9.72
CA GLN A 600 -6.96 33.87 9.83
C GLN A 600 -6.83 34.65 11.14
N ALA A 601 -6.38 34.01 12.23
CA ALA A 601 -6.21 34.66 13.53
C ALA A 601 -4.94 35.52 13.51
N HIS A 602 -3.85 35.04 12.92
CA HIS A 602 -2.68 35.86 12.59
C HIS A 602 -3.07 37.10 11.78
N TYR A 603 -3.88 36.91 10.74
CA TYR A 603 -4.30 37.99 9.88
C TYR A 603 -5.14 39.03 10.62
N ARG A 604 -6.19 38.59 11.33
CA ARG A 604 -7.10 39.50 12.05
C ARG A 604 -6.44 40.18 13.24
N ARG A 605 -5.54 39.48 13.94
CA ARG A 605 -4.75 40.07 15.02
C ARG A 605 -3.81 41.14 14.49
N GLY A 606 -3.11 40.90 13.38
CA GLY A 606 -2.26 41.90 12.73
C GLY A 606 -3.04 43.16 12.33
N GLU A 607 -4.24 43.00 11.76
CA GLU A 607 -5.14 44.10 11.39
C GLU A 607 -5.57 44.94 12.60
N VAL A 608 -5.95 44.29 13.70
CA VAL A 608 -6.34 44.95 14.95
C VAL A 608 -5.15 45.63 15.64
N LEU A 609 -3.98 45.00 15.65
CA LEU A 609 -2.75 45.58 16.23
C LEU A 609 -2.32 46.86 15.50
N LEU A 610 -2.54 46.96 14.19
CA LEU A 610 -2.33 48.20 13.45
C LEU A 610 -3.28 49.32 13.91
N ARG A 611 -4.56 49.01 14.13
CA ARG A 611 -5.55 49.97 14.66
C ARG A 611 -5.22 50.44 16.08
N LEU A 612 -4.57 49.59 16.87
CA LEU A 612 -4.03 49.92 18.20
C LEU A 612 -2.69 50.69 18.17
N GLY A 613 -2.13 50.97 16.99
CA GLY A 613 -0.83 51.64 16.88
C GLY A 613 0.37 50.78 17.29
N ARG A 614 0.27 49.44 17.15
CA ARG A 614 1.32 48.46 17.47
C ARG A 614 1.88 47.77 16.20
N PRO A 615 2.46 48.51 15.24
CA PRO A 615 2.84 47.97 13.93
C PRO A 615 3.96 46.92 13.97
N ARG A 616 4.89 47.02 14.94
CA ARG A 616 5.99 46.05 15.09
C ARG A 616 5.50 44.64 15.43
N GLU A 617 4.43 44.54 16.22
CA GLU A 617 3.84 43.26 16.59
C GLU A 617 2.99 42.69 15.45
N ALA A 618 2.29 43.56 14.71
CA ALA A 618 1.59 43.16 13.49
C ALA A 618 2.55 42.56 12.44
N GLU A 619 3.74 43.15 12.28
CA GLU A 619 4.77 42.67 11.34
C GLU A 619 5.23 41.23 11.64
N ALA A 620 5.30 40.84 12.91
CA ALA A 620 5.63 39.45 13.27
C ALA A 620 4.57 38.46 12.76
N HIS A 621 3.28 38.81 12.85
CA HIS A 621 2.20 37.99 12.30
C HIS A 621 2.21 37.97 10.76
N TRP A 622 2.57 39.08 10.12
CA TRP A 622 2.73 39.15 8.66
C TRP A 622 3.88 38.29 8.18
N ALA A 623 5.06 38.39 8.79
CA ALA A 623 6.22 37.58 8.45
C ALA A 623 5.91 36.07 8.56
N PHE A 624 5.20 35.66 9.62
CA PHE A 624 4.71 34.29 9.76
C PHE A 624 3.82 33.87 8.57
N LEU A 625 2.83 34.68 8.22
CA LEU A 625 1.92 34.40 7.11
C LEU A 625 2.64 34.31 5.76
N ARG A 626 3.64 35.17 5.51
CA ARG A 626 4.43 35.15 4.27
C ARG A 626 5.29 33.89 4.16
N ALA A 627 5.90 33.47 5.27
CA ALA A 627 6.73 32.27 5.29
C ALA A 627 5.92 30.99 5.04
N ARG A 628 4.67 30.95 5.53
CA ARG A 628 3.79 29.77 5.39
C ARG A 628 3.06 29.72 4.04
N ASN A 629 2.75 30.88 3.46
CA ASN A 629 1.99 30.99 2.20
C ASN A 629 2.74 31.86 1.15
N PRO A 630 3.93 31.42 0.67
CA PRO A 630 4.74 32.22 -0.24
C PRO A 630 4.11 32.41 -1.64
N SER A 631 3.16 31.55 -2.03
CA SER A 631 2.50 31.56 -3.34
C SER A 631 1.13 32.25 -3.36
N ASP A 632 0.57 32.67 -2.22
CA ASP A 632 -0.74 33.34 -2.17
C ASP A 632 -0.59 34.85 -2.49
N ALA A 633 -0.61 35.17 -3.78
CA ALA A 633 -0.46 36.54 -4.27
C ALA A 633 -1.53 37.51 -3.73
N ARG A 634 -2.74 37.03 -3.38
CA ARG A 634 -3.81 37.88 -2.84
C ARG A 634 -3.53 38.24 -1.39
N LEU A 635 -3.12 37.25 -0.59
CA LEU A 635 -2.72 37.48 0.80
C LEU A 635 -1.52 38.43 0.87
N GLN A 636 -0.51 38.22 0.02
CA GLN A 636 0.67 39.09 -0.05
C GLN A 636 0.30 40.53 -0.40
N ALA A 637 -0.48 40.74 -1.46
CA ALA A 637 -0.94 42.08 -1.85
C ALA A 637 -1.73 42.78 -0.72
N LYS A 638 -2.51 42.02 0.05
CA LYS A 638 -3.29 42.55 1.16
C LYS A 638 -2.40 42.94 2.35
N ILE A 639 -1.41 42.10 2.69
CA ILE A 639 -0.39 42.42 3.70
C ILE A 639 0.38 43.68 3.28
N ASP A 640 0.88 43.73 2.05
CA ASP A 640 1.63 44.86 1.50
C ASP A 640 0.83 46.17 1.57
N SER A 641 -0.47 46.13 1.26
CA SER A 641 -1.36 47.29 1.35
C SER A 641 -1.50 47.83 2.78
N MET A 642 -1.49 46.96 3.79
CA MET A 642 -1.62 47.33 5.19
C MET A 642 -0.30 47.84 5.78
N THR A 643 0.83 47.28 5.36
CA THR A 643 2.17 47.77 5.73
C THR A 643 2.47 49.13 5.10
N GLN A 644 2.02 49.40 3.87
CA GLN A 644 2.22 50.71 3.21
C GLN A 644 1.34 51.83 3.79
N ALA A 645 0.16 51.49 4.32
CA ALA A 645 -0.77 52.47 4.90
C ALA A 645 -0.37 52.95 6.31
N ASN A 646 0.51 52.23 7.01
CA ASN A 646 1.01 52.57 8.35
C ASN A 646 2.54 52.33 8.42
N PRO A 647 3.35 53.23 7.82
CA PRO A 647 4.81 53.07 7.72
C PRO A 647 5.57 53.18 9.05
#